data_AF-A0A6L6UCH7-F1
#
_entry.id   AF-A0A6L6UCH7-F1
#
_cell.length_a   1.000
_cell.length_b   1.000
_cell.length_c   1.000
_cell.angle_alpha   90.00
_cell.angle_beta   90.00
_cell.angle_gamma   90.00
#
_symmetry.space_group_name_H-M   'P 1'
#
loop_
_entity.id
_entity.type
_entity.pdbx_description
1 polymer ?
#
loop_
_entity_poly.entity_id
_entity_poly.type
_entity_poly.pdbx_seq_one_letter_code
_entity_poly.pdbx_strand_id
1 'polypeptide(L)'
;MEEKKLIQALGFKPKENTSGIFHKKYNSYAIEIDFEKKQFDFGNKITAGRETTQNFSQQENWVVLECVDRLLEKGYKPENIILEKKYKVGHGASGGWLDILVTREDGSAYLMIECKTWGKEFEKEFKKTEKDGGQLMTYFQQDKSADILMLYASKLDKNTVQFRNEIIKIEDHYRQAGNVEDVFDRWNKVTNTNGIFDDWVKPYLFESKKLTKKDLKPLNEEDSKKIFHEFLSILRKHSVSDKPNAFNKIFNLFLAKIFDEKKRDNKELDFQWKEHKDNAVDFQIRLINLYKSGMYDFLKKEVRGISDDMFSYKTQKELEEKKKHILLFNKVYDIKDVFDEETFEDNQKVLKEVVQLLQKYQIRYPRKQQHLSDFFERLLTTGLKQEAGQFFTPPPITRFIVRSLPISQYIKEQLNQSIPELPAVIDYSVGSGHFLTEVMEEYQRVIEQDIDTSKLETQEAEDFVEVWRKKKYDWASKYVYGIEKDYRLVKVAKVGCYFYGDGLAQVIHGDGLDNFKYSKSYRGLLKKNAEKSQFSFIVSNPPYSVSSFKGDLKNIYANKDFELFDSLTDRSSEIECLFIERTKQLLKTDGIAAIILPSSILSNSGIYAQAREIILKSFDVVAITELGSATFMATGTNTVTLFLKRREDTIAEQVEKSLTTFFTNHKDITINGIEKPIAKYLIHVWEDVAFKDYKTLLQKKPSNSIKQHEIFKEYDKKIKAKKEEDKLAKILDVEKEKLLYFILSFNQKVVLVKTGQKNKEKQFLGYEFSNRRGSEGMHPIQRSKTIDECTQLYDIKDFANENKASTYIHKAFTENKFNLEIPEFLKENVSYQNLIDMLTFDRADFEKNISLTVKKKVKIESKWESKRFDEVAKIIRGVTYSKSDQSNNTTDKIILTADNITLSGKFELNKEIFLNTDFKISEEKRLKKNDIFICFSSGSKQHLGKVAFINDDTEYFAGGFMGIIRVKGNESKYIFQLLNTILRQSIRDIGSGSNINNLSGVINSIKIPLPPIKVQQKIVSEIEVLEKQEEKAVKGINNLRSEIKQYFIDNKGTKKRLDEVCELKAGKFVKAGDIEKVSKPNLFPCYGGNGLRGYTETYTNDGLFSLVGRQGALCGNIHLVDGKFHATEHALVAYTKESVDTFWLHYKLVFMNLNQYATGTAQPGLSVMNLKPIEILLPTLKEQEKIASEIEKLEKKINELETQIAKIPKQKETILKKCLE
;
A
#
# COMPACT_ATOMS: atom_id res chain seq x y z
N MET A 1 -32.61 -22.24 -44.01
CA MET A 1 -32.94 -23.25 -42.95
C MET A 1 -33.18 -22.56 -41.61
N GLU A 2 -32.65 -21.35 -41.40
CA GLU A 2 -32.98 -20.47 -40.28
C GLU A 2 -34.29 -19.70 -40.48
N GLU A 3 -34.65 -19.34 -41.72
CA GLU A 3 -35.87 -18.57 -42.05
C GLU A 3 -37.14 -19.37 -41.77
N LYS A 4 -37.15 -20.66 -42.14
CA LYS A 4 -38.24 -21.58 -41.78
C LYS A 4 -38.38 -21.77 -40.27
N LYS A 5 -37.26 -21.79 -39.53
CA LYS A 5 -37.29 -21.85 -38.07
C LYS A 5 -37.82 -20.55 -37.46
N LEU A 6 -37.46 -19.40 -38.04
CA LEU A 6 -37.96 -18.09 -37.62
C LEU A 6 -39.48 -18.03 -37.75
N ILE A 7 -40.04 -18.33 -38.94
CA ILE A 7 -41.49 -18.25 -39.14
C ILE A 7 -42.26 -19.30 -38.32
N GLN A 8 -41.67 -20.47 -38.06
CA GLN A 8 -42.23 -21.47 -37.14
C GLN A 8 -42.24 -20.96 -35.70
N ALA A 9 -41.16 -20.30 -35.25
CA ALA A 9 -41.10 -19.66 -33.94
C ALA A 9 -42.10 -18.49 -33.82
N LEU A 10 -42.38 -17.80 -34.92
CA LEU A 10 -43.46 -16.81 -35.03
C LEU A 10 -44.85 -17.45 -35.15
N GLY A 11 -44.98 -18.78 -35.21
CA GLY A 11 -46.29 -19.45 -35.25
C GLY A 11 -46.98 -19.49 -36.62
N PHE A 12 -46.27 -19.23 -37.71
CA PHE A 12 -46.78 -19.47 -39.06
C PHE A 12 -46.91 -20.96 -39.33
N LYS A 13 -48.04 -21.38 -39.91
CA LYS A 13 -48.37 -22.77 -40.21
C LYS A 13 -48.44 -22.98 -41.73
N PRO A 14 -48.12 -24.19 -42.25
CA PRO A 14 -48.35 -24.51 -43.65
C PRO A 14 -49.82 -24.31 -44.01
N LYS A 15 -50.09 -23.65 -45.15
CA LYS A 15 -51.46 -23.43 -45.63
C LYS A 15 -51.96 -24.70 -46.33
N GLU A 16 -53.12 -25.20 -45.91
CA GLU A 16 -53.72 -26.42 -46.48
C GLU A 16 -53.89 -26.30 -48.01
N ASN A 17 -53.66 -27.42 -48.72
CA ASN A 17 -53.76 -27.51 -50.18
C ASN A 17 -52.81 -26.59 -50.98
N THR A 18 -51.68 -26.17 -50.38
CA THR A 18 -50.63 -25.38 -51.07
C THR A 18 -49.23 -25.99 -50.86
N SER A 19 -48.31 -25.76 -51.80
CA SER A 19 -46.88 -26.12 -51.66
C SER A 19 -46.08 -24.87 -51.30
N GLY A 20 -45.22 -24.96 -50.28
CA GLY A 20 -44.28 -23.89 -49.95
C GLY A 20 -44.87 -22.62 -49.31
N ILE A 21 -46.19 -22.52 -49.14
CA ILE A 21 -46.87 -21.36 -48.55
C ILE A 21 -47.18 -21.59 -47.06
N PHE A 22 -46.78 -20.64 -46.23
CA PHE A 22 -47.09 -20.59 -44.80
C PHE A 22 -47.98 -19.40 -44.50
N HIS A 23 -48.92 -19.53 -43.57
CA HIS A 23 -49.79 -18.43 -43.16
C HIS A 23 -49.86 -18.28 -41.64
N LYS A 24 -50.17 -17.07 -41.19
CA LYS A 24 -50.57 -16.79 -39.80
C LYS A 24 -51.81 -15.93 -39.81
N LYS A 25 -52.81 -16.32 -39.01
CA LYS A 25 -54.11 -15.64 -38.91
C LYS A 25 -54.14 -14.75 -37.67
N TYR A 26 -54.58 -13.51 -37.83
CA TYR A 26 -54.80 -12.51 -36.79
C TYR A 26 -56.26 -12.05 -36.87
N ASN A 27 -57.14 -12.65 -36.06
CA ASN A 27 -58.59 -12.45 -36.16
C ASN A 27 -59.12 -12.67 -37.59
N SER A 28 -59.59 -11.62 -38.27
CA SER A 28 -60.12 -11.67 -39.66
C SER A 28 -59.06 -11.36 -40.73
N TYR A 29 -57.79 -11.26 -40.36
CA TYR A 29 -56.67 -10.95 -41.24
C TYR A 29 -55.65 -12.10 -41.29
N ALA A 30 -54.87 -12.21 -42.37
CA ALA A 30 -53.79 -13.18 -42.46
C ALA A 30 -52.60 -12.62 -43.24
N ILE A 31 -51.39 -13.02 -42.83
CA ILE A 31 -50.16 -12.83 -43.60
C ILE A 31 -49.77 -14.19 -44.17
N GLU A 32 -49.35 -14.21 -45.43
CA GLU A 32 -48.84 -15.40 -46.11
C GLU A 32 -47.38 -15.23 -46.54
N ILE A 33 -46.63 -16.32 -46.54
CA ILE A 33 -45.22 -16.37 -46.88
C ILE A 33 -45.04 -17.47 -47.90
N ASP A 34 -44.68 -17.09 -49.12
CA ASP A 34 -44.46 -18.00 -50.24
C ASP A 34 -42.96 -18.26 -50.39
N PHE A 35 -42.50 -19.46 -50.02
CA PHE A 35 -41.09 -19.83 -50.15
C PHE A 35 -40.67 -20.17 -51.60
N GLU A 36 -41.63 -20.46 -52.48
CA GLU A 36 -41.34 -20.73 -53.89
C GLU A 36 -41.14 -19.41 -54.65
N LYS A 37 -42.02 -18.43 -54.42
CA LYS A 37 -41.89 -17.07 -54.97
C LYS A 37 -40.94 -16.18 -54.18
N LYS A 38 -40.52 -16.59 -52.98
CA LYS A 38 -39.69 -15.83 -52.04
C LYS A 38 -40.30 -14.45 -51.70
N GLN A 39 -41.60 -14.45 -51.41
CA GLN A 39 -42.39 -13.24 -51.18
C GLN A 39 -43.16 -13.29 -49.86
N PHE A 40 -43.36 -12.11 -49.28
CA PHE A 40 -44.25 -11.88 -48.14
C PHE A 40 -45.53 -11.23 -48.65
N ASP A 41 -46.66 -11.90 -48.49
CA ASP A 41 -47.98 -11.32 -48.73
C ASP A 41 -48.51 -10.80 -47.40
N PHE A 42 -48.43 -9.48 -47.22
CA PHE A 42 -48.91 -8.82 -46.02
C PHE A 42 -50.43 -8.69 -45.98
N GLY A 43 -51.19 -9.14 -46.98
CA GLY A 43 -52.64 -9.03 -47.10
C GLY A 43 -53.12 -7.71 -47.70
N ASN A 44 -54.44 -7.54 -47.86
CA ASN A 44 -55.04 -6.42 -48.59
C ASN A 44 -55.37 -5.17 -47.77
N LYS A 45 -55.09 -5.17 -46.46
CA LYS A 45 -55.39 -4.03 -45.56
C LYS A 45 -54.14 -3.23 -45.20
N ILE A 46 -53.00 -3.88 -45.07
CA ILE A 46 -51.71 -3.19 -44.91
C ILE A 46 -51.36 -2.56 -46.25
N THR A 47 -51.10 -1.25 -46.25
CA THR A 47 -50.73 -0.54 -47.47
C THR A 47 -49.21 -0.46 -47.59
N ALA A 48 -48.67 -0.57 -48.81
CA ALA A 48 -47.23 -0.46 -49.05
C ALA A 48 -46.96 0.59 -50.12
N GLY A 49 -46.03 1.52 -49.87
CA GLY A 49 -45.64 2.54 -50.86
C GLY A 49 -44.79 2.00 -52.01
N ARG A 50 -44.11 0.87 -51.80
CA ARG A 50 -43.37 0.05 -52.78
C ARG A 50 -43.20 -1.37 -52.26
N GLU A 51 -42.90 -2.33 -53.15
CA GLU A 51 -42.84 -3.76 -52.82
C GLU A 51 -41.46 -4.25 -52.32
N THR A 52 -40.54 -3.36 -51.96
CA THR A 52 -39.15 -3.69 -51.59
C THR A 52 -39.05 -4.53 -50.32
N THR A 53 -39.96 -4.36 -49.36
CA THR A 53 -40.04 -5.15 -48.11
C THR A 53 -40.79 -6.47 -48.26
N GLN A 54 -41.38 -6.76 -49.43
CA GLN A 54 -42.27 -7.92 -49.66
C GLN A 54 -41.56 -9.12 -50.28
N ASN A 55 -40.23 -9.21 -50.17
CA ASN A 55 -39.44 -10.28 -50.75
C ASN A 55 -38.25 -10.68 -49.85
N PHE A 56 -37.64 -11.84 -50.12
CA PHE A 56 -36.59 -12.37 -49.25
C PHE A 56 -35.17 -11.84 -49.57
N SER A 57 -35.03 -10.85 -50.46
CA SER A 57 -33.71 -10.44 -50.97
C SER A 57 -32.83 -9.74 -49.93
N GLN A 58 -33.43 -9.10 -48.92
CA GLN A 58 -32.74 -8.42 -47.84
C GLN A 58 -33.06 -9.05 -46.50
N GLN A 59 -32.05 -9.21 -45.64
CA GLN A 59 -32.26 -9.73 -44.28
C GLN A 59 -33.14 -8.80 -43.43
N GLU A 60 -33.10 -7.50 -43.68
CA GLU A 60 -33.95 -6.50 -43.02
C GLU A 60 -35.45 -6.74 -43.25
N ASN A 61 -35.84 -7.27 -44.42
CA ASN A 61 -37.25 -7.58 -44.71
C ASN A 61 -37.81 -8.67 -43.77
N TRP A 62 -36.97 -9.58 -43.28
CA TRP A 62 -37.37 -10.57 -42.26
C TRP A 62 -37.59 -9.92 -40.89
N VAL A 63 -36.85 -8.86 -40.57
CA VAL A 63 -37.06 -8.04 -39.37
C VAL A 63 -38.36 -7.23 -39.50
N VAL A 64 -38.64 -6.68 -40.68
CA VAL A 64 -39.90 -5.99 -40.98
C VAL A 64 -41.09 -6.95 -40.82
N LEU A 65 -41.03 -8.15 -41.41
CA LEU A 65 -42.07 -9.18 -41.22
C LEU A 65 -42.32 -9.46 -39.74
N GLU A 66 -41.25 -9.65 -38.96
CA GLU A 66 -41.36 -9.96 -37.55
C GLU A 66 -41.90 -8.78 -36.73
N CYS A 67 -41.53 -7.55 -37.06
CA CYS A 67 -42.07 -6.35 -36.43
C CYS A 67 -43.57 -6.18 -36.73
N VAL A 68 -43.99 -6.43 -37.97
CA VAL A 68 -45.40 -6.40 -38.38
C VAL A 68 -46.19 -7.50 -37.68
N ASP A 69 -45.65 -8.72 -37.61
CA ASP A 69 -46.25 -9.83 -36.85
C ASP A 69 -46.53 -9.40 -35.40
N ARG A 70 -45.54 -8.79 -34.76
CA ARG A 70 -45.63 -8.31 -33.39
C ARG A 70 -46.65 -7.19 -33.21
N LEU A 71 -46.75 -6.25 -34.16
CA LEU A 71 -47.80 -5.22 -34.16
C LEU A 71 -49.20 -5.84 -34.25
N LEU A 72 -49.39 -6.82 -35.13
CA LEU A 72 -50.68 -7.48 -35.31
C LEU A 72 -51.07 -8.34 -34.11
N GLU A 73 -50.13 -9.11 -33.53
CA GLU A 73 -50.36 -9.85 -32.27
C GLU A 73 -50.73 -8.92 -31.12
N LYS A 74 -50.13 -7.73 -31.08
CA LYS A 74 -50.41 -6.74 -30.05
C LYS A 74 -51.82 -6.17 -30.16
N GLY A 75 -52.42 -6.19 -31.35
CA GLY A 75 -53.76 -5.71 -31.64
C GLY A 75 -53.81 -4.39 -32.41
N TYR A 76 -52.72 -3.98 -33.06
CA TYR A 76 -52.76 -2.88 -34.03
C TYR A 76 -53.57 -3.30 -35.27
N LYS A 77 -54.44 -2.40 -35.75
CA LYS A 77 -55.29 -2.67 -36.92
C LYS A 77 -54.45 -2.71 -38.19
N PRO A 78 -54.58 -3.75 -39.05
CA PRO A 78 -53.88 -3.83 -40.33
C PRO A 78 -54.05 -2.56 -41.20
N GLU A 79 -55.25 -1.97 -41.24
CA GLU A 79 -55.52 -0.73 -41.98
C GLU A 79 -54.72 0.50 -41.52
N ASN A 80 -54.14 0.46 -40.32
CA ASN A 80 -53.33 1.54 -39.76
C ASN A 80 -51.82 1.32 -39.95
N ILE A 81 -51.42 0.23 -40.61
CA ILE A 81 -50.01 -0.09 -40.87
C ILE A 81 -49.69 0.23 -42.33
N ILE A 82 -48.68 1.07 -42.52
CA ILE A 82 -48.18 1.49 -43.84
C ILE A 82 -46.71 1.08 -43.92
N LEU A 83 -46.40 0.18 -44.86
CA LEU A 83 -45.02 -0.21 -45.17
C LEU A 83 -44.42 0.76 -46.18
N GLU A 84 -43.13 1.05 -46.05
CA GLU A 84 -42.38 1.82 -47.04
C GLU A 84 -43.06 3.17 -47.34
N LYS A 85 -43.26 4.00 -46.31
CA LYS A 85 -43.85 5.34 -46.45
C LYS A 85 -42.80 6.30 -47.02
N LYS A 86 -43.10 6.91 -48.17
CA LYS A 86 -42.23 7.90 -48.81
C LYS A 86 -42.26 9.26 -48.10
N TYR A 87 -41.08 9.77 -47.77
CA TYR A 87 -40.83 11.11 -47.26
C TYR A 87 -39.85 11.87 -48.18
N LYS A 88 -39.97 13.20 -48.26
CA LYS A 88 -39.08 14.09 -49.03
C LYS A 88 -37.81 14.40 -48.23
N VAL A 89 -36.75 13.62 -48.44
CA VAL A 89 -35.47 13.81 -47.75
C VAL A 89 -34.47 14.51 -48.69
N GLY A 90 -33.99 15.71 -48.32
CA GLY A 90 -32.98 16.48 -49.05
C GLY A 90 -33.47 17.25 -50.30
N HIS A 91 -32.55 17.97 -50.97
CA HIS A 91 -32.81 18.78 -52.18
C HIS A 91 -32.82 17.99 -53.51
N GLY A 92 -32.89 16.65 -53.47
CA GLY A 92 -32.84 15.77 -54.65
C GLY A 92 -34.12 14.94 -54.86
N ALA A 93 -34.31 14.41 -56.07
CA ALA A 93 -35.52 13.68 -56.49
C ALA A 93 -35.72 12.27 -55.86
N SER A 94 -34.74 11.75 -55.12
CA SER A 94 -34.82 10.45 -54.43
C SER A 94 -35.25 10.63 -52.97
N GLY A 95 -36.55 10.56 -52.69
CA GLY A 95 -37.08 10.59 -51.32
C GLY A 95 -36.62 9.40 -50.46
N GLY A 96 -36.59 9.57 -49.14
CA GLY A 96 -36.34 8.51 -48.16
C GLY A 96 -37.62 7.72 -47.87
N TRP A 97 -37.47 6.49 -47.40
CA TRP A 97 -38.59 5.56 -47.19
C TRP A 97 -38.50 5.00 -45.78
N LEU A 98 -39.56 5.19 -44.99
CA LEU A 98 -39.69 4.64 -43.65
C LEU A 98 -40.26 3.23 -43.73
N ASP A 99 -39.61 2.26 -43.07
CA ASP A 99 -39.98 0.84 -43.17
C ASP A 99 -41.42 0.57 -42.72
N ILE A 100 -41.81 1.08 -41.55
CA ILE A 100 -43.15 0.90 -40.99
C ILE A 100 -43.63 2.20 -40.36
N LEU A 101 -44.80 2.66 -40.79
CA LEU A 101 -45.57 3.74 -40.17
C LEU A 101 -46.88 3.16 -39.61
N VAL A 102 -47.17 3.45 -38.34
CA VAL A 102 -48.45 3.14 -37.72
C VAL A 102 -49.21 4.44 -37.48
N THR A 103 -50.46 4.51 -37.96
CA THR A 103 -51.33 5.69 -37.82
C THR A 103 -52.42 5.50 -36.76
N ARG A 104 -52.99 6.60 -36.27
CA ARG A 104 -54.24 6.58 -35.50
C ARG A 104 -55.45 6.42 -36.44
N GLU A 105 -56.64 6.31 -35.86
CA GLU A 105 -57.90 6.21 -36.63
C GLU A 105 -58.20 7.46 -37.47
N ASP A 106 -57.69 8.62 -37.07
CA ASP A 106 -57.82 9.89 -37.83
C ASP A 106 -56.77 10.03 -38.95
N GLY A 107 -55.89 9.04 -39.12
CA GLY A 107 -54.83 9.04 -40.14
C GLY A 107 -53.55 9.77 -39.73
N SER A 108 -53.48 10.39 -38.54
CA SER A 108 -52.24 11.00 -38.02
C SER A 108 -51.19 9.94 -37.69
N ALA A 109 -49.90 10.27 -37.85
CA ALA A 109 -48.82 9.38 -37.48
C ALA A 109 -48.81 9.16 -35.96
N TYR A 110 -48.59 7.90 -35.54
CA TYR A 110 -48.44 7.54 -34.14
C TYR A 110 -47.03 6.99 -33.87
N LEU A 111 -46.63 5.93 -34.58
CA LEU A 111 -45.35 5.24 -34.38
C LEU A 111 -44.60 5.10 -35.71
N MET A 112 -43.39 5.63 -35.77
CA MET A 112 -42.46 5.48 -36.89
C MET A 112 -41.37 4.47 -36.52
N ILE A 113 -41.23 3.40 -37.30
CA ILE A 113 -40.27 2.33 -37.03
C ILE A 113 -39.28 2.19 -38.18
N GLU A 114 -38.00 2.25 -37.83
CA GLU A 114 -36.88 1.91 -38.71
C GLU A 114 -36.34 0.54 -38.28
N CYS A 115 -36.35 -0.44 -39.17
CA CYS A 115 -35.88 -1.79 -38.89
C CYS A 115 -34.42 -1.93 -39.33
N LYS A 116 -33.59 -2.64 -38.56
CA LYS A 116 -32.21 -2.97 -38.93
C LYS A 116 -31.88 -4.40 -38.51
N THR A 117 -30.91 -5.01 -39.17
CA THR A 117 -30.44 -6.34 -38.75
C THR A 117 -29.77 -6.29 -37.39
N TRP A 118 -29.97 -7.34 -36.58
CA TRP A 118 -29.41 -7.43 -35.24
C TRP A 118 -27.87 -7.36 -35.25
N GLY A 119 -27.30 -6.55 -34.36
CA GLY A 119 -25.86 -6.45 -34.18
C GLY A 119 -25.27 -5.22 -34.88
N LYS A 120 -24.32 -5.42 -35.80
CA LYS A 120 -23.49 -4.32 -36.32
C LYS A 120 -24.30 -3.20 -37.00
N GLU A 121 -25.34 -3.54 -37.75
CA GLU A 121 -26.15 -2.56 -38.48
C GLU A 121 -27.01 -1.73 -37.53
N PHE A 122 -27.70 -2.40 -36.58
CA PHE A 122 -28.43 -1.74 -35.51
C PHE A 122 -27.52 -0.80 -34.70
N GLU A 123 -26.34 -1.26 -34.25
CA GLU A 123 -25.41 -0.43 -33.48
C GLU A 123 -24.87 0.76 -34.28
N LYS A 124 -24.67 0.58 -35.59
CA LYS A 124 -24.24 1.65 -36.48
C LYS A 124 -25.33 2.72 -36.63
N GLU A 125 -26.57 2.31 -36.81
CA GLU A 125 -27.69 3.25 -36.96
C GLU A 125 -28.01 3.94 -35.64
N PHE A 126 -27.99 3.20 -34.52
CA PHE A 126 -28.15 3.78 -33.18
C PHE A 126 -27.09 4.84 -32.88
N LYS A 127 -25.82 4.57 -33.22
CA LYS A 127 -24.74 5.57 -33.09
C LYS A 127 -24.96 6.82 -33.96
N LYS A 128 -25.59 6.70 -35.14
CA LYS A 128 -25.98 7.87 -35.93
C LYS A 128 -27.10 8.63 -35.23
N THR A 129 -28.12 7.94 -34.74
CA THR A 129 -29.18 8.56 -33.93
C THR A 129 -28.62 9.33 -32.74
N GLU A 130 -27.63 8.77 -32.03
CA GLU A 130 -26.93 9.46 -30.93
C GLU A 130 -26.08 10.66 -31.39
N LYS A 131 -25.61 10.66 -32.64
CA LYS A 131 -24.71 11.69 -33.19
C LYS A 131 -25.46 12.88 -33.78
N ASP A 132 -26.53 12.63 -34.54
CA ASP A 132 -27.23 13.65 -35.32
C ASP A 132 -28.75 13.41 -35.47
N GLY A 133 -29.31 12.46 -34.72
CA GLY A 133 -30.75 12.13 -34.76
C GLY A 133 -31.15 11.12 -35.83
N GLY A 134 -30.25 10.82 -36.77
CA GLY A 134 -30.44 9.77 -37.77
C GLY A 134 -31.66 9.98 -38.68
N GLN A 135 -32.11 8.90 -39.32
CA GLN A 135 -33.20 8.94 -40.29
C GLN A 135 -34.57 9.18 -39.63
N LEU A 136 -34.81 8.60 -38.46
CA LEU A 136 -36.08 8.72 -37.72
C LEU A 136 -36.46 10.17 -37.40
N MET A 137 -35.52 11.01 -36.94
CA MET A 137 -35.81 12.43 -36.68
C MET A 137 -36.01 13.23 -37.99
N THR A 138 -35.40 12.79 -39.08
CA THR A 138 -35.61 13.36 -40.41
C THR A 138 -37.03 13.09 -40.93
N TYR A 139 -37.57 11.91 -40.67
CA TYR A 139 -38.97 11.59 -40.99
C TYR A 139 -39.94 12.35 -40.09
N PHE A 140 -39.67 12.39 -38.78
CA PHE A 140 -40.46 13.17 -37.83
C PHE A 140 -40.57 14.65 -38.20
N GLN A 141 -39.49 15.27 -38.69
CA GLN A 141 -39.53 16.68 -39.07
C GLN A 141 -40.50 16.98 -40.21
N GLN A 142 -40.81 15.99 -41.04
CA GLN A 142 -41.77 16.10 -42.14
C GLN A 142 -43.20 15.77 -41.72
N ASP A 143 -43.36 14.94 -40.71
CA ASP A 143 -44.63 14.60 -40.10
C ASP A 143 -44.52 14.63 -38.57
N LYS A 144 -44.70 15.85 -38.06
CA LYS A 144 -44.60 16.17 -36.64
C LYS A 144 -45.78 15.67 -35.82
N SER A 145 -46.67 14.82 -36.36
CA SER A 145 -47.80 14.26 -35.63
C SER A 145 -47.46 12.97 -34.87
N ALA A 146 -46.35 12.31 -35.22
CA ALA A 146 -45.90 11.08 -34.55
C ALA A 146 -45.58 11.30 -33.07
N ASP A 147 -45.96 10.35 -32.24
CA ASP A 147 -45.67 10.34 -30.80
C ASP A 147 -44.40 9.57 -30.49
N ILE A 148 -44.01 8.65 -31.35
CA ILE A 148 -42.99 7.66 -31.06
C ILE A 148 -42.15 7.40 -32.29
N LEU A 149 -40.83 7.44 -32.09
CA LEU A 149 -39.84 6.96 -33.04
C LEU A 149 -39.19 5.72 -32.46
N MET A 150 -38.99 4.68 -33.27
CA MET A 150 -38.43 3.42 -32.82
C MET A 150 -37.39 2.90 -33.80
N LEU A 151 -36.18 2.66 -33.33
CA LEU A 151 -35.24 1.79 -34.03
C LEU A 151 -35.47 0.36 -33.55
N TYR A 152 -35.64 -0.59 -34.47
CA TYR A 152 -36.05 -1.96 -34.15
C TYR A 152 -35.12 -3.00 -34.80
N ALA A 153 -34.81 -4.07 -34.07
CA ALA A 153 -34.12 -5.24 -34.60
C ALA A 153 -34.65 -6.52 -33.94
N SER A 154 -34.58 -7.63 -34.66
CA SER A 154 -34.87 -8.95 -34.10
C SER A 154 -33.91 -10.01 -34.63
N LYS A 155 -33.78 -11.10 -33.88
CA LYS A 155 -33.05 -12.31 -34.23
C LYS A 155 -33.72 -13.54 -33.67
N LEU A 156 -33.51 -14.67 -34.33
CA LEU A 156 -33.82 -15.97 -33.75
C LEU A 156 -32.67 -16.40 -32.83
N ASP A 157 -32.96 -16.62 -31.54
CA ASP A 157 -32.03 -17.24 -30.60
C ASP A 157 -32.58 -18.61 -30.18
N LYS A 158 -31.91 -19.68 -30.64
CA LYS A 158 -32.39 -21.07 -30.53
C LYS A 158 -33.78 -21.27 -31.15
N ASN A 159 -34.82 -21.25 -30.32
CA ASN A 159 -36.23 -21.45 -30.69
C ASN A 159 -37.12 -20.26 -30.29
N THR A 160 -36.54 -19.17 -29.80
CA THR A 160 -37.26 -17.98 -29.35
C THR A 160 -36.78 -16.76 -30.11
N VAL A 161 -37.72 -15.93 -30.56
CA VAL A 161 -37.38 -14.66 -31.21
C VAL A 161 -37.07 -13.62 -30.14
N GLN A 162 -35.84 -13.10 -30.17
CA GLN A 162 -35.43 -11.96 -29.36
C GLN A 162 -35.53 -10.70 -30.22
N PHE A 163 -36.06 -9.63 -29.63
CA PHE A 163 -36.07 -8.32 -30.25
C PHE A 163 -35.37 -7.30 -29.35
N ARG A 164 -34.93 -6.22 -29.98
CA ARG A 164 -34.35 -5.04 -29.34
C ARG A 164 -34.95 -3.83 -30.00
N ASN A 165 -35.31 -2.84 -29.19
CA ASN A 165 -35.71 -1.55 -29.67
C ASN A 165 -35.07 -0.41 -28.87
N GLU A 166 -34.99 0.74 -29.51
CA GLU A 166 -34.62 2.00 -28.88
C GLU A 166 -35.72 3.01 -29.24
N ILE A 167 -36.51 3.39 -28.24
CA ILE A 167 -37.75 4.14 -28.39
C ILE A 167 -37.54 5.58 -27.93
N ILE A 168 -37.75 6.52 -28.85
CA ILE A 168 -37.78 7.96 -28.58
C ILE A 168 -39.25 8.37 -28.51
N LYS A 169 -39.68 8.77 -27.33
CA LYS A 169 -40.99 9.38 -27.12
C LYS A 169 -40.90 10.87 -27.46
N ILE A 170 -41.80 11.36 -28.30
CA ILE A 170 -41.87 12.77 -28.68
C ILE A 170 -42.58 13.57 -27.60
N GLU A 171 -41.90 14.62 -27.12
CA GLU A 171 -42.44 15.60 -26.18
C GLU A 171 -42.87 16.88 -26.94
N ASP A 172 -43.78 17.67 -26.36
CA ASP A 172 -44.40 18.81 -27.05
C ASP A 172 -43.38 19.86 -27.52
N HIS A 173 -42.31 20.09 -26.76
CA HIS A 173 -41.27 21.05 -27.14
C HIS A 173 -40.40 20.57 -28.31
N TYR A 174 -40.40 19.29 -28.65
CA TYR A 174 -39.72 18.77 -29.85
C TYR A 174 -40.49 19.17 -31.11
N ARG A 175 -41.83 19.19 -31.05
CA ARG A 175 -42.70 19.56 -32.18
C ARG A 175 -42.49 21.02 -32.63
N GLN A 176 -42.02 21.87 -31.72
CA GLN A 176 -41.71 23.28 -31.99
C GLN A 176 -40.44 23.49 -32.81
N ALA A 177 -39.61 22.46 -32.98
CA ALA A 177 -38.30 22.59 -33.63
C ALA A 177 -38.38 22.95 -35.11
N GLY A 178 -37.53 23.87 -35.57
CA GLY A 178 -37.54 24.35 -36.96
C GLY A 178 -36.91 23.38 -37.97
N ASN A 179 -35.96 22.56 -37.53
CA ASN A 179 -35.22 21.61 -38.36
C ASN A 179 -34.76 20.40 -37.53
N VAL A 180 -34.14 19.41 -38.18
CA VAL A 180 -33.70 18.15 -37.52
C VAL A 180 -32.64 18.39 -36.45
N GLU A 181 -31.71 19.34 -36.67
CA GLU A 181 -30.66 19.70 -35.71
C GLU A 181 -31.28 20.25 -34.41
N ASP A 182 -32.31 21.09 -34.53
CA ASP A 182 -33.07 21.65 -33.40
C ASP A 182 -33.92 20.56 -32.69
N VAL A 183 -34.51 19.60 -33.42
CA VAL A 183 -35.16 18.43 -32.79
C VAL A 183 -34.14 17.63 -31.98
N PHE A 184 -32.97 17.37 -32.58
CA PHE A 184 -31.90 16.63 -31.96
C PHE A 184 -31.41 17.33 -30.69
N ASP A 185 -31.13 18.63 -30.73
CA ASP A 185 -30.62 19.40 -29.58
C ASP A 185 -31.62 19.47 -28.41
N ARG A 186 -32.92 19.48 -28.71
CA ARG A 186 -33.98 19.45 -27.68
C ARG A 186 -34.18 18.09 -27.06
N TRP A 187 -33.82 17.01 -27.74
CA TRP A 187 -33.92 15.66 -27.22
C TRP A 187 -32.87 15.43 -26.11
N ASN A 188 -33.31 14.86 -25.00
CA ASN A 188 -32.48 14.58 -23.82
C ASN A 188 -31.45 13.44 -24.02
N LYS A 189 -31.37 12.86 -25.22
CA LYS A 189 -30.52 11.71 -25.59
C LYS A 189 -30.84 10.43 -24.81
N VAL A 190 -32.05 10.30 -24.29
CA VAL A 190 -32.52 9.10 -23.59
C VAL A 190 -33.51 8.35 -24.46
N THR A 191 -33.31 7.04 -24.60
CA THR A 191 -34.23 6.10 -25.25
C THR A 191 -34.85 5.17 -24.21
N ASN A 192 -36.02 4.63 -24.54
CA ASN A 192 -36.68 3.56 -23.79
C ASN A 192 -36.51 2.23 -24.51
N THR A 193 -36.37 1.14 -23.74
CA THR A 193 -36.23 -0.23 -24.29
C THR A 193 -37.51 -1.06 -24.14
N ASN A 194 -38.57 -0.43 -23.63
CA ASN A 194 -39.90 -1.01 -23.44
C ASN A 194 -40.95 0.10 -23.56
N GLY A 195 -42.22 -0.32 -23.63
CA GLY A 195 -43.37 0.57 -23.60
C GLY A 195 -44.23 0.56 -24.86
N ILE A 196 -44.02 -0.41 -25.76
CA ILE A 196 -44.88 -0.61 -26.94
C ILE A 196 -45.33 -2.07 -27.07
N PHE A 197 -44.38 -2.99 -27.21
CA PHE A 197 -44.68 -4.39 -27.46
C PHE A 197 -44.96 -5.21 -26.19
N ASP A 198 -44.77 -4.62 -25.01
CA ASP A 198 -44.94 -5.30 -23.74
C ASP A 198 -46.41 -5.58 -23.40
N ASP A 199 -46.74 -6.76 -22.86
CA ASP A 199 -48.11 -7.26 -22.64
C ASP A 199 -49.07 -6.28 -21.93
N TRP A 200 -48.57 -5.45 -21.01
CA TRP A 200 -49.38 -4.49 -20.24
C TRP A 200 -49.75 -3.21 -20.99
N VAL A 201 -49.07 -2.89 -22.10
CA VAL A 201 -49.33 -1.69 -22.89
C VAL A 201 -50.51 -1.95 -23.82
N LYS A 202 -51.50 -1.07 -23.91
CA LYS A 202 -52.56 -1.22 -24.93
C LYS A 202 -52.07 -0.69 -26.29
N PRO A 203 -52.56 -1.22 -27.43
CA PRO A 203 -52.27 -0.64 -28.74
C PRO A 203 -52.55 0.87 -28.77
N TYR A 204 -51.72 1.62 -29.51
CA TYR A 204 -51.79 3.08 -29.62
C TYR A 204 -51.51 3.86 -28.33
N LEU A 205 -50.98 3.21 -27.29
CA LEU A 205 -50.47 3.86 -26.07
C LEU A 205 -48.98 3.57 -25.90
N PHE A 206 -48.27 4.48 -25.23
CA PHE A 206 -46.90 4.24 -24.78
C PHE A 206 -46.87 4.23 -23.25
N GLU A 207 -46.43 3.11 -22.66
CA GLU A 207 -46.29 2.99 -21.20
C GLU A 207 -44.97 2.30 -20.82
N SER A 208 -43.97 3.11 -20.44
CA SER A 208 -42.69 2.60 -19.94
C SER A 208 -42.86 1.90 -18.57
N LYS A 209 -42.27 0.71 -18.41
CA LYS A 209 -42.44 -0.09 -17.19
C LYS A 209 -41.74 0.54 -15.99
N LYS A 210 -42.44 0.53 -14.86
CA LYS A 210 -41.90 0.76 -13.53
C LYS A 210 -40.81 -0.27 -13.20
N LEU A 211 -39.62 0.19 -12.82
CA LEU A 211 -38.52 -0.67 -12.38
C LEU A 211 -38.91 -1.42 -11.11
N THR A 212 -38.78 -2.74 -11.14
CA THR A 212 -38.78 -3.61 -9.96
C THR A 212 -37.35 -4.00 -9.62
N LYS A 213 -37.14 -4.58 -8.43
CA LYS A 213 -35.81 -5.05 -8.03
C LYS A 213 -35.23 -6.11 -8.98
N LYS A 214 -36.07 -6.96 -9.58
CA LYS A 214 -35.65 -7.97 -10.58
C LYS A 214 -35.10 -7.33 -11.87
N ASP A 215 -35.50 -6.10 -12.18
CA ASP A 215 -35.08 -5.40 -13.40
C ASP A 215 -33.71 -4.70 -13.24
N LEU A 216 -33.13 -4.68 -12.04
CA LEU A 216 -31.85 -4.03 -11.77
C LEU A 216 -30.68 -4.82 -12.38
N LYS A 217 -29.75 -4.10 -12.99
CA LYS A 217 -28.53 -4.64 -13.59
C LYS A 217 -27.40 -4.72 -12.57
N PRO A 218 -26.64 -5.83 -12.49
CA PRO A 218 -25.40 -5.86 -11.73
C PRO A 218 -24.41 -4.81 -12.23
N LEU A 219 -23.57 -4.29 -11.33
CA LEU A 219 -22.62 -3.22 -11.64
C LEU A 219 -21.23 -3.82 -11.83
N ASN A 220 -20.68 -3.73 -13.05
CA ASN A 220 -19.33 -4.20 -13.39
C ASN A 220 -18.31 -3.05 -13.45
N GLU A 221 -17.03 -3.35 -13.72
CA GLU A 221 -15.96 -2.34 -13.75
C GLU A 221 -16.17 -1.24 -14.80
N GLU A 222 -16.65 -1.59 -15.99
CA GLU A 222 -16.91 -0.63 -17.06
C GLU A 222 -18.08 0.29 -16.68
N ASP A 223 -19.13 -0.26 -16.08
CA ASP A 223 -20.27 0.48 -15.57
C ASP A 223 -19.84 1.43 -14.43
N SER A 224 -19.02 0.98 -13.47
CA SER A 224 -18.43 1.83 -12.42
C SER A 224 -17.70 3.03 -13.01
N LYS A 225 -16.90 2.81 -14.07
CA LYS A 225 -16.17 3.87 -14.74
C LYS A 225 -17.12 4.83 -15.42
N LYS A 226 -18.06 4.30 -16.21
CA LYS A 226 -19.07 5.03 -16.96
C LYS A 226 -19.96 5.90 -16.05
N ILE A 227 -20.53 5.35 -14.99
CA ILE A 227 -21.41 6.06 -14.05
C ILE A 227 -20.73 7.29 -13.48
N PHE A 228 -19.49 7.15 -13.00
CA PHE A 228 -18.76 8.28 -12.43
C PHE A 228 -18.41 9.34 -13.48
N HIS A 229 -18.04 8.95 -14.71
CA HIS A 229 -17.78 9.91 -15.78
C HIS A 229 -19.04 10.64 -16.24
N GLU A 230 -20.17 9.93 -16.34
CA GLU A 230 -21.49 10.49 -16.64
C GLU A 230 -21.95 11.42 -15.52
N PHE A 231 -21.79 11.04 -14.25
CA PHE A 231 -22.07 11.91 -13.10
C PHE A 231 -21.28 13.23 -13.19
N LEU A 232 -19.97 13.17 -13.43
CA LEU A 232 -19.16 14.36 -13.64
C LEU A 232 -19.58 15.17 -14.88
N SER A 233 -20.11 14.50 -15.92
CA SER A 233 -20.64 15.16 -17.10
C SER A 233 -21.93 15.92 -16.80
N ILE A 234 -22.84 15.33 -16.03
CA ILE A 234 -24.07 15.99 -15.55
C ILE A 234 -23.71 17.25 -14.75
N LEU A 235 -22.76 17.15 -13.82
CA LEU A 235 -22.32 18.31 -13.04
C LEU A 235 -21.74 19.43 -13.92
N ARG A 236 -21.01 19.09 -14.99
CA ARG A 236 -20.50 20.09 -15.96
C ARG A 236 -21.59 20.70 -16.81
N LYS A 237 -22.52 19.88 -17.32
CA LYS A 237 -23.65 20.30 -18.16
C LYS A 237 -24.52 21.34 -17.46
N HIS A 238 -24.72 21.18 -16.15
CA HIS A 238 -25.57 22.04 -15.34
C HIS A 238 -24.81 23.08 -14.51
N SER A 239 -23.53 23.31 -14.82
CA SER A 239 -22.68 24.32 -14.17
C SER A 239 -22.62 24.22 -12.63
N VAL A 240 -22.57 23.01 -12.09
CA VAL A 240 -22.45 22.78 -10.64
C VAL A 240 -21.01 23.09 -10.18
N SER A 241 -20.85 24.17 -9.42
CA SER A 241 -19.56 24.67 -8.94
C SER A 241 -19.05 23.90 -7.71
N ASP A 242 -19.91 23.62 -6.74
CA ASP A 242 -19.57 22.89 -5.51
C ASP A 242 -19.63 21.36 -5.71
N LYS A 243 -18.57 20.82 -6.30
CA LYS A 243 -18.42 19.37 -6.48
C LYS A 243 -18.42 18.59 -5.15
N PRO A 244 -17.68 18.99 -4.10
CA PRO A 244 -17.73 18.30 -2.82
C PRO A 244 -19.14 18.15 -2.25
N ASN A 245 -19.97 19.20 -2.32
CA ASN A 245 -21.37 19.11 -1.92
C ASN A 245 -22.14 18.08 -2.77
N ALA A 246 -21.99 18.13 -4.11
CA ALA A 246 -22.64 17.17 -5.01
C ALA A 246 -22.28 15.71 -4.68
N PHE A 247 -21.01 15.43 -4.38
CA PHE A 247 -20.58 14.10 -3.92
C PHE A 247 -21.19 13.73 -2.56
N ASN A 248 -21.30 14.64 -1.60
CA ASN A 248 -22.00 14.37 -0.34
C ASN A 248 -23.49 14.02 -0.57
N LYS A 249 -24.18 14.68 -1.51
CA LYS A 249 -25.57 14.35 -1.87
C LYS A 249 -25.70 12.98 -2.54
N ILE A 250 -24.67 12.53 -3.26
CA ILE A 250 -24.66 11.18 -3.85
C ILE A 250 -24.76 10.09 -2.76
N PHE A 251 -24.12 10.27 -1.60
CA PHE A 251 -24.23 9.32 -0.49
C PHE A 251 -25.64 9.31 0.14
N ASN A 252 -26.37 10.43 0.12
CA ASN A 252 -27.79 10.45 0.52
C ASN A 252 -28.64 9.63 -0.46
N LEU A 253 -28.35 9.73 -1.77
CA LEU A 253 -29.02 8.94 -2.80
C LEU A 253 -28.71 7.44 -2.65
N PHE A 254 -27.46 7.08 -2.36
CA PHE A 254 -27.12 5.68 -2.08
C PHE A 254 -27.85 5.13 -0.86
N LEU A 255 -27.95 5.87 0.24
CA LEU A 255 -28.73 5.41 1.40
C LEU A 255 -30.21 5.21 1.07
N ALA A 256 -30.82 6.13 0.31
CA ALA A 256 -32.21 5.98 -0.15
C ALA A 256 -32.38 4.75 -1.04
N LYS A 257 -31.47 4.54 -2.00
CA LYS A 257 -31.51 3.40 -2.92
C LYS A 257 -31.24 2.07 -2.22
N ILE A 258 -30.25 1.98 -1.32
CA ILE A 258 -29.97 0.78 -0.52
C ILE A 258 -31.16 0.40 0.35
N PHE A 259 -31.91 1.38 0.86
CA PHE A 259 -33.14 1.14 1.60
C PHE A 259 -34.27 0.63 0.68
N ASP A 260 -34.46 1.25 -0.49
CA ASP A 260 -35.48 0.84 -1.45
C ASP A 260 -35.23 -0.58 -2.01
N GLU A 261 -33.98 -0.96 -2.25
CA GLU A 261 -33.56 -2.30 -2.68
C GLU A 261 -33.79 -3.41 -1.63
N LYS A 262 -34.22 -3.08 -0.40
CA LYS A 262 -34.69 -4.07 0.59
C LYS A 262 -36.01 -4.73 0.17
N LYS A 263 -36.77 -4.12 -0.73
CA LYS A 263 -38.03 -4.65 -1.24
C LYS A 263 -37.84 -6.05 -1.87
N ARG A 264 -38.93 -6.81 -1.96
CA ARG A 264 -38.98 -8.10 -2.67
C ARG A 264 -38.79 -7.90 -4.17
N ASP A 265 -38.27 -8.91 -4.86
CA ASP A 265 -37.84 -8.80 -6.27
C ASP A 265 -38.91 -8.26 -7.22
N ASN A 266 -40.17 -8.62 -7.00
CA ASN A 266 -41.30 -8.23 -7.86
C ASN A 266 -41.99 -6.92 -7.42
N LYS A 267 -41.48 -6.23 -6.38
CA LYS A 267 -42.06 -4.96 -5.92
C LYS A 267 -41.45 -3.80 -6.69
N GLU A 268 -42.30 -2.84 -7.04
CA GLU A 268 -41.91 -1.57 -7.64
C GLU A 268 -40.96 -0.81 -6.71
N LEU A 269 -39.85 -0.36 -7.29
CA LEU A 269 -38.88 0.50 -6.63
C LEU A 269 -39.41 1.94 -6.59
N ASP A 270 -39.14 2.66 -5.51
CA ASP A 270 -39.50 4.07 -5.40
C ASP A 270 -38.33 4.99 -5.77
N PHE A 271 -37.10 4.45 -5.78
CA PHE A 271 -35.90 5.11 -6.28
C PHE A 271 -35.85 5.01 -7.82
N GLN A 272 -36.77 5.71 -8.46
CA GLN A 272 -36.80 5.89 -9.91
C GLN A 272 -37.64 7.13 -10.24
N TRP A 273 -37.41 7.74 -11.39
CA TRP A 273 -38.35 8.67 -11.98
C TRP A 273 -39.54 7.91 -12.59
N LYS A 274 -40.77 8.28 -12.23
CA LYS A 274 -42.02 7.67 -12.69
C LYS A 274 -42.71 8.61 -13.67
N GLU A 275 -42.57 8.34 -14.96
CA GLU A 275 -43.20 9.14 -16.02
C GLU A 275 -44.72 9.24 -15.81
N HIS A 276 -45.27 10.42 -16.07
CA HIS A 276 -46.70 10.77 -15.92
C HIS A 276 -47.28 10.71 -14.50
N LYS A 277 -46.46 10.39 -13.49
CA LYS A 277 -46.85 10.41 -12.08
C LYS A 277 -46.07 11.42 -11.25
N ASP A 278 -44.80 11.62 -11.60
CA ASP A 278 -43.93 12.52 -10.89
C ASP A 278 -43.99 13.93 -11.47
N ASN A 279 -44.23 14.91 -10.60
CA ASN A 279 -43.71 16.26 -10.75
C ASN A 279 -42.42 16.39 -9.90
N ALA A 280 -41.76 17.54 -9.99
CA ALA A 280 -40.51 17.80 -9.28
C ALA A 280 -40.66 17.71 -7.74
N VAL A 281 -41.82 18.13 -7.22
CA VAL A 281 -42.13 18.17 -5.79
C VAL A 281 -42.33 16.76 -5.22
N ASP A 282 -43.22 15.97 -5.82
CA ASP A 282 -43.57 14.62 -5.38
C ASP A 282 -42.39 13.66 -5.55
N PHE A 283 -41.59 13.84 -6.60
CA PHE A 283 -40.36 13.08 -6.82
C PHE A 283 -39.36 13.30 -5.67
N GLN A 284 -39.03 14.55 -5.36
CA GLN A 284 -38.06 14.86 -4.30
C GLN A 284 -38.58 14.42 -2.92
N ILE A 285 -39.88 14.60 -2.63
CA ILE A 285 -40.50 14.12 -1.39
C ILE A 285 -40.34 12.60 -1.25
N ARG A 286 -40.59 11.84 -2.32
CA ARG A 286 -40.44 10.39 -2.28
C ARG A 286 -39.00 9.98 -1.97
N LEU A 287 -38.02 10.63 -2.58
CA LEU A 287 -36.60 10.39 -2.28
C LEU A 287 -36.26 10.76 -0.82
N ILE A 288 -36.77 11.89 -0.31
CA ILE A 288 -36.54 12.33 1.07
C ILE A 288 -37.10 11.30 2.05
N ASN A 289 -38.28 10.73 1.77
CA ASN A 289 -38.90 9.71 2.62
C ASN A 289 -38.15 8.36 2.58
N LEU A 290 -37.60 7.98 1.42
CA LEU A 290 -36.68 6.83 1.34
C LEU A 290 -35.41 7.07 2.15
N TYR A 291 -34.80 8.26 2.02
CA TYR A 291 -33.62 8.64 2.80
C TYR A 291 -33.92 8.67 4.30
N LYS A 292 -35.03 9.27 4.74
CA LYS A 292 -35.50 9.24 6.13
C LYS A 292 -35.54 7.81 6.66
N SER A 293 -36.16 6.91 5.89
CA SER A 293 -36.33 5.53 6.30
C SER A 293 -34.99 4.80 6.38
N GLY A 294 -34.10 5.02 5.40
CA GLY A 294 -32.72 4.50 5.44
C GLY A 294 -31.90 5.04 6.61
N MET A 295 -32.00 6.35 6.90
CA MET A 295 -31.32 6.98 8.02
C MET A 295 -31.74 6.39 9.37
N TYR A 296 -33.04 6.15 9.55
CA TYR A 296 -33.54 5.50 10.76
C TYR A 296 -33.15 4.03 10.81
N ASP A 297 -33.32 3.29 9.72
CA ASP A 297 -33.05 1.86 9.69
C ASP A 297 -31.57 1.55 9.95
N PHE A 298 -30.67 2.22 9.21
CA PHE A 298 -29.24 1.92 9.19
C PHE A 298 -28.44 2.64 10.26
N LEU A 299 -28.84 3.85 10.62
CA LEU A 299 -28.07 4.71 11.53
C LEU A 299 -28.84 5.07 12.80
N LYS A 300 -30.12 4.67 12.93
CA LYS A 300 -31.02 5.05 14.04
C LYS A 300 -31.07 6.57 14.23
N LYS A 301 -30.96 7.32 13.13
CA LYS A 301 -31.05 8.78 13.13
C LYS A 301 -32.42 9.19 12.62
N GLU A 302 -33.14 9.92 13.45
CA GLU A 302 -34.42 10.51 13.05
C GLU A 302 -34.17 11.71 12.13
N VAL A 303 -34.80 11.67 10.96
CA VAL A 303 -34.83 12.76 9.99
C VAL A 303 -36.29 13.04 9.67
N ARG A 304 -36.64 14.32 9.53
CA ARG A 304 -38.02 14.72 9.20
C ARG A 304 -38.32 14.35 7.74
N GLY A 305 -39.43 13.65 7.54
CA GLY A 305 -39.95 13.33 6.21
C GLY A 305 -40.99 14.35 5.80
N ILE A 306 -41.58 14.16 4.63
CA ILE A 306 -42.66 15.00 4.14
C ILE A 306 -43.84 14.12 3.77
N SER A 307 -44.97 14.34 4.43
CA SER A 307 -46.22 13.63 4.21
C SER A 307 -47.38 14.61 4.19
N ASP A 308 -48.47 14.23 3.52
CA ASP A 308 -49.59 15.12 3.21
C ASP A 308 -50.35 15.55 4.48
N ASP A 309 -50.36 14.71 5.53
CA ASP A 309 -50.98 14.98 6.83
C ASP A 309 -50.32 16.13 7.60
N MET A 310 -49.13 16.57 7.19
CA MET A 310 -48.47 17.74 7.78
C MET A 310 -49.08 19.07 7.33
N PHE A 311 -49.98 19.06 6.34
CA PHE A 311 -50.52 20.26 5.73
C PHE A 311 -52.05 20.29 5.81
N SER A 312 -52.59 21.42 6.25
CA SER A 312 -53.99 21.77 5.99
C SER A 312 -54.08 22.37 4.59
N TYR A 313 -54.94 21.83 3.71
CA TYR A 313 -55.14 22.35 2.35
C TYR A 313 -56.60 22.15 1.93
N LYS A 314 -57.10 23.04 1.07
CA LYS A 314 -58.44 22.96 0.47
C LYS A 314 -58.41 22.41 -0.95
N THR A 315 -57.29 22.56 -1.65
CA THR A 315 -57.10 22.11 -3.03
C THR A 315 -55.75 21.43 -3.21
N GLN A 316 -55.63 20.56 -4.22
CA GLN A 316 -54.37 19.86 -4.51
C GLN A 316 -53.25 20.83 -4.92
N LYS A 317 -53.60 21.92 -5.62
CA LYS A 317 -52.65 22.98 -5.99
C LYS A 317 -52.07 23.68 -4.75
N GLU A 318 -52.93 23.99 -3.77
CA GLU A 318 -52.48 24.57 -2.49
C GLU A 318 -51.55 23.61 -1.72
N LEU A 319 -51.83 22.30 -1.75
CA LEU A 319 -50.94 21.30 -1.16
C LEU A 319 -49.58 21.27 -1.84
N GLU A 320 -49.55 21.28 -3.17
CA GLU A 320 -48.33 21.25 -3.97
C GLU A 320 -47.46 22.50 -3.74
N GLU A 321 -48.07 23.69 -3.70
CA GLU A 321 -47.38 24.96 -3.37
C GLU A 321 -46.77 24.92 -1.97
N LYS A 322 -47.52 24.41 -0.97
CA LYS A 322 -47.01 24.26 0.41
C LYS A 322 -45.87 23.26 0.51
N LYS A 323 -45.96 22.14 -0.22
CA LYS A 323 -44.88 21.16 -0.32
C LYS A 323 -43.64 21.77 -0.98
N LYS A 324 -43.79 22.46 -2.11
CA LYS A 324 -42.70 23.16 -2.82
C LYS A 324 -42.01 24.16 -1.90
N HIS A 325 -42.79 24.95 -1.16
CA HIS A 325 -42.25 25.92 -0.19
C HIS A 325 -41.37 25.25 0.88
N ILE A 326 -41.75 24.09 1.42
CA ILE A 326 -40.89 23.35 2.36
C ILE A 326 -39.61 22.84 1.67
N LEU A 327 -39.71 22.38 0.42
CA LEU A 327 -38.56 21.87 -0.32
C LEU A 327 -37.52 22.95 -0.63
N LEU A 328 -37.91 24.21 -0.82
CA LEU A 328 -36.96 25.34 -0.98
C LEU A 328 -35.97 25.45 0.20
N PHE A 329 -36.42 25.10 1.41
CA PHE A 329 -35.58 25.10 2.62
C PHE A 329 -34.96 23.72 2.93
N ASN A 330 -35.31 22.67 2.19
CA ASN A 330 -34.82 21.31 2.45
C ASN A 330 -33.52 21.01 1.70
N LYS A 331 -32.41 20.96 2.43
CA LYS A 331 -31.07 20.79 1.84
C LYS A 331 -30.64 19.34 1.59
N VAL A 332 -31.54 18.34 1.72
CA VAL A 332 -31.16 16.91 1.62
C VAL A 332 -30.65 16.54 0.22
N TYR A 333 -31.22 17.13 -0.83
CA TYR A 333 -30.88 16.84 -2.23
C TYR A 333 -30.56 18.09 -3.07
N ASP A 334 -30.08 19.15 -2.43
CA ASP A 334 -29.54 20.34 -3.09
C ASP A 334 -28.15 20.00 -3.63
N ILE A 335 -28.11 19.46 -4.84
CA ILE A 335 -26.88 19.20 -5.60
C ILE A 335 -26.31 20.52 -6.13
N LYS A 336 -27.21 21.40 -6.58
CA LYS A 336 -26.99 22.82 -6.87
C LYS A 336 -27.65 23.64 -5.77
N ASP A 337 -27.14 24.84 -5.52
CA ASP A 337 -27.73 25.73 -4.51
C ASP A 337 -29.16 26.13 -4.90
N VAL A 338 -30.09 26.03 -3.93
CA VAL A 338 -31.50 26.39 -4.09
C VAL A 338 -31.83 27.55 -3.15
N PHE A 339 -32.29 28.66 -3.71
CA PHE A 339 -32.66 29.87 -2.98
C PHE A 339 -34.07 30.38 -3.34
N ASP A 340 -34.55 30.04 -4.54
CA ASP A 340 -35.81 30.47 -5.11
C ASP A 340 -36.40 29.37 -6.00
N GLU A 341 -37.53 29.64 -6.64
CA GLU A 341 -38.19 28.66 -7.50
C GLU A 341 -37.38 28.32 -8.76
N GLU A 342 -36.67 29.28 -9.36
CA GLU A 342 -35.89 29.04 -10.58
C GLU A 342 -34.72 28.08 -10.29
N THR A 343 -33.97 28.37 -9.24
CA THR A 343 -32.87 27.53 -8.77
C THR A 343 -33.35 26.17 -8.25
N PHE A 344 -34.57 26.09 -7.72
CA PHE A 344 -35.21 24.82 -7.40
C PHE A 344 -35.41 23.97 -8.65
N GLU A 345 -36.09 24.49 -9.68
CA GLU A 345 -36.34 23.73 -10.92
C GLU A 345 -35.04 23.27 -11.58
N ASP A 346 -34.00 24.12 -11.54
CA ASP A 346 -32.66 23.76 -12.00
C ASP A 346 -32.03 22.61 -11.22
N ASN A 347 -32.09 22.64 -9.89
CA ASN A 347 -31.62 21.52 -9.07
C ASN A 347 -32.41 20.24 -9.34
N GLN A 348 -33.72 20.33 -9.61
CA GLN A 348 -34.56 19.16 -9.92
C GLN A 348 -34.18 18.51 -11.24
N LYS A 349 -33.82 19.28 -12.28
CA LYS A 349 -33.26 18.73 -13.53
C LYS A 349 -32.01 17.90 -13.24
N VAL A 350 -31.09 18.43 -12.43
CA VAL A 350 -29.86 17.73 -12.03
C VAL A 350 -30.18 16.46 -11.23
N LEU A 351 -31.03 16.56 -10.22
CA LEU A 351 -31.43 15.45 -9.35
C LEU A 351 -32.09 14.32 -10.16
N LYS A 352 -32.98 14.67 -11.10
CA LYS A 352 -33.62 13.71 -12.02
C LYS A 352 -32.57 12.98 -12.86
N GLU A 353 -31.65 13.69 -13.51
CA GLU A 353 -30.60 13.07 -14.33
C GLU A 353 -29.69 12.14 -13.50
N VAL A 354 -29.31 12.53 -12.28
CA VAL A 354 -28.49 11.70 -11.38
C VAL A 354 -29.24 10.45 -10.91
N VAL A 355 -30.54 10.55 -10.60
CA VAL A 355 -31.33 9.37 -10.24
C VAL A 355 -31.53 8.45 -11.43
N GLN A 356 -31.81 8.98 -12.63
CA GLN A 356 -31.93 8.18 -13.85
C GLN A 356 -30.62 7.45 -14.20
N LEU A 357 -29.48 8.06 -13.91
CA LEU A 357 -28.17 7.43 -14.04
C LEU A 357 -28.02 6.21 -13.10
N LEU A 358 -28.47 6.33 -11.85
CA LEU A 358 -28.28 5.30 -10.81
C LEU A 358 -29.41 4.25 -10.76
N GLN A 359 -30.64 4.58 -11.15
CA GLN A 359 -31.84 3.78 -10.85
C GLN A 359 -31.80 2.36 -11.42
N LYS A 360 -31.14 2.16 -12.58
CA LYS A 360 -31.08 0.87 -13.28
C LYS A 360 -30.08 -0.12 -12.70
N TYR A 361 -29.16 0.31 -11.84
CA TYR A 361 -28.10 -0.55 -11.31
C TYR A 361 -28.45 -1.08 -9.92
N GLN A 362 -28.08 -2.31 -9.62
CA GLN A 362 -28.12 -2.86 -8.28
C GLN A 362 -26.87 -2.42 -7.51
N ILE A 363 -27.05 -1.94 -6.27
CA ILE A 363 -25.93 -1.53 -5.40
C ILE A 363 -25.93 -2.26 -4.05
N ARG A 364 -27.03 -2.93 -3.68
CA ARG A 364 -27.12 -3.77 -2.49
C ARG A 364 -26.85 -5.23 -2.85
N TYR A 365 -25.75 -5.79 -2.36
CA TYR A 365 -25.38 -7.19 -2.57
C TYR A 365 -25.22 -7.93 -1.23
N PRO A 366 -25.48 -9.25 -1.19
CA PRO A 366 -25.27 -10.07 0.01
C PRO A 366 -23.78 -10.44 0.23
N ARG A 367 -22.89 -10.05 -0.69
CA ARG A 367 -21.46 -10.36 -0.67
C ARG A 367 -20.68 -9.19 -1.26
N LYS A 368 -19.41 -9.05 -0.88
CA LYS A 368 -18.48 -8.06 -1.44
C LYS A 368 -18.42 -8.17 -2.96
N GLN A 369 -18.50 -7.03 -3.64
CA GLN A 369 -18.27 -6.90 -5.07
C GLN A 369 -17.09 -5.97 -5.29
N GLN A 370 -15.98 -6.48 -5.82
CA GLN A 370 -14.74 -5.70 -5.96
C GLN A 370 -14.98 -4.41 -6.76
N HIS A 371 -15.77 -4.46 -7.82
CA HIS A 371 -16.08 -3.29 -8.65
C HIS A 371 -16.85 -2.18 -7.92
N LEU A 372 -17.65 -2.52 -6.90
CA LEU A 372 -18.32 -1.54 -6.03
C LEU A 372 -17.34 -0.92 -5.04
N SER A 373 -16.44 -1.73 -4.46
CA SER A 373 -15.36 -1.23 -3.62
C SER A 373 -14.49 -0.22 -4.38
N ASP A 374 -14.06 -0.56 -5.60
CA ASP A 374 -13.27 0.33 -6.45
C ASP A 374 -14.02 1.61 -6.83
N PHE A 375 -15.33 1.50 -7.08
CA PHE A 375 -16.20 2.64 -7.33
C PHE A 375 -16.30 3.57 -6.11
N PHE A 376 -16.45 3.01 -4.91
CA PHE A 376 -16.45 3.76 -3.66
C PHE A 376 -15.13 4.50 -3.42
N GLU A 377 -13.99 3.83 -3.57
CA GLU A 377 -12.67 4.48 -3.40
C GLU A 377 -12.48 5.67 -4.35
N ARG A 378 -12.95 5.54 -5.59
CA ARG A 378 -12.89 6.61 -6.59
C ARG A 378 -13.80 7.79 -6.24
N LEU A 379 -14.98 7.53 -5.66
CA LEU A 379 -15.87 8.56 -5.14
C LEU A 379 -15.24 9.29 -3.95
N LEU A 380 -14.62 8.56 -3.02
CA LEU A 380 -13.95 9.15 -1.85
C LEU A 380 -12.82 10.08 -2.25
N THR A 381 -11.89 9.58 -3.08
CA THR A 381 -10.67 10.29 -3.47
C THR A 381 -10.94 11.56 -4.28
N THR A 382 -12.01 11.56 -5.09
CA THR A 382 -12.36 12.73 -5.92
C THR A 382 -13.32 13.68 -5.23
N GLY A 383 -14.23 13.16 -4.40
CA GLY A 383 -15.39 13.89 -3.91
C GLY A 383 -15.27 14.48 -2.52
N LEU A 384 -14.45 13.90 -1.64
CA LEU A 384 -14.29 14.37 -0.27
C LEU A 384 -12.94 15.08 -0.10
N LYS A 385 -12.99 16.39 0.14
CA LYS A 385 -11.81 17.14 0.58
C LYS A 385 -11.47 16.74 2.02
N GLN A 386 -10.22 16.38 2.26
CA GLN A 386 -9.70 16.13 3.61
C GLN A 386 -9.41 17.47 4.29
N GLU A 387 -10.05 17.71 5.45
CA GLU A 387 -9.76 18.86 6.32
C GLU A 387 -8.56 18.56 7.24
N ALA A 388 -7.97 19.57 7.88
CA ALA A 388 -6.82 19.39 8.77
C ALA A 388 -7.19 18.46 9.95
N GLY A 389 -6.42 17.37 10.13
CA GLY A 389 -6.68 16.37 11.17
C GLY A 389 -7.58 15.20 10.74
N GLN A 390 -8.11 15.21 9.51
CA GLN A 390 -8.94 14.13 8.95
C GLN A 390 -8.19 13.41 7.82
N PHE A 391 -7.57 12.27 8.13
CA PHE A 391 -6.77 11.52 7.17
C PHE A 391 -7.35 10.14 6.93
N PHE A 392 -7.78 9.86 5.70
CA PHE A 392 -8.23 8.50 5.36
C PHE A 392 -7.04 7.54 5.40
N THR A 393 -7.18 6.46 6.16
CA THR A 393 -6.20 5.39 6.22
C THR A 393 -6.27 4.58 4.92
N PRO A 394 -5.17 4.48 4.14
CA PRO A 394 -5.18 3.73 2.89
C PRO A 394 -5.56 2.25 3.10
N PRO A 395 -6.32 1.61 2.18
CA PRO A 395 -6.63 0.19 2.27
C PRO A 395 -5.41 -0.73 2.47
N PRO A 396 -4.24 -0.51 1.82
CA PRO A 396 -3.06 -1.34 2.09
C PRO A 396 -2.57 -1.26 3.55
N ILE A 397 -2.73 -0.12 4.22
CA ILE A 397 -2.32 0.04 5.63
C ILE A 397 -3.32 -0.63 6.57
N THR A 398 -4.62 -0.49 6.31
CA THR A 398 -5.64 -1.20 7.10
C THR A 398 -5.53 -2.71 6.93
N ARG A 399 -5.28 -3.21 5.71
CA ARG A 399 -4.95 -4.62 5.44
C ARG A 399 -3.71 -5.09 6.20
N PHE A 400 -2.61 -4.34 6.11
CA PHE A 400 -1.39 -4.66 6.85
C PHE A 400 -1.66 -4.86 8.34
N ILE A 401 -2.41 -3.92 8.94
CA ILE A 401 -2.74 -3.97 10.36
C ILE A 401 -3.62 -5.19 10.66
N VAL A 402 -4.74 -5.38 9.95
CA VAL A 402 -5.66 -6.51 10.16
C VAL A 402 -4.95 -7.85 9.96
N ARG A 403 -4.08 -7.95 8.95
CA ARG A 403 -3.25 -9.14 8.68
C ARG A 403 -2.16 -9.39 9.72
N SER A 404 -1.84 -8.40 10.54
CA SER A 404 -0.89 -8.56 11.64
C SER A 404 -1.56 -9.07 12.92
N LEU A 405 -2.90 -9.06 13.00
CA LEU A 405 -3.66 -9.43 14.19
C LEU A 405 -3.95 -10.95 14.25
N PRO A 406 -4.06 -11.54 15.45
CA PRO A 406 -4.39 -12.96 15.64
C PRO A 406 -5.91 -13.24 15.57
N ILE A 407 -6.61 -12.69 14.57
CA ILE A 407 -8.09 -12.77 14.47
C ILE A 407 -8.58 -14.22 14.43
N SER A 408 -7.95 -15.09 13.63
CA SER A 408 -8.38 -16.50 13.54
C SER A 408 -8.30 -17.23 14.88
N GLN A 409 -7.23 -16.99 15.66
CA GLN A 409 -7.05 -17.60 16.97
C GLN A 409 -8.15 -17.15 17.94
N TYR A 410 -8.41 -15.85 18.03
CA TYR A 410 -9.44 -15.30 18.91
C TYR A 410 -10.84 -15.79 18.57
N ILE A 411 -11.17 -15.91 17.28
CA ILE A 411 -12.45 -16.46 16.84
C ILE A 411 -12.59 -17.91 17.29
N LYS A 412 -11.56 -18.74 17.08
CA LYS A 412 -11.57 -20.16 17.49
C LYS A 412 -11.69 -20.31 19.00
N GLU A 413 -10.92 -19.53 19.76
CA GLU A 413 -10.96 -19.55 21.23
C GLU A 413 -12.34 -19.15 21.78
N GLN A 414 -12.97 -18.11 21.23
CA GLN A 414 -14.27 -17.64 21.73
C GLN A 414 -15.45 -18.54 21.31
N LEU A 415 -15.35 -19.21 20.16
CA LEU A 415 -16.35 -20.21 19.77
C LEU A 415 -16.30 -21.48 20.62
N ASN A 416 -15.16 -21.77 21.25
CA ASN A 416 -14.99 -22.90 22.16
C ASN A 416 -15.24 -22.53 23.62
N GLN A 417 -15.77 -21.34 23.91
CA GLN A 417 -16.24 -21.02 25.26
C GLN A 417 -17.61 -21.64 25.53
N SER A 418 -17.99 -21.72 26.81
CA SER A 418 -19.30 -22.24 27.23
C SER A 418 -20.48 -21.50 26.62
N ILE A 419 -20.29 -20.22 26.24
CA ILE A 419 -21.23 -19.44 25.46
C ILE A 419 -20.49 -18.99 24.20
N PRO A 420 -20.73 -19.64 23.03
CA PRO A 420 -19.99 -19.34 21.83
C PRO A 420 -20.32 -17.94 21.30
N GLU A 421 -19.29 -17.15 21.05
CA GLU A 421 -19.43 -15.82 20.46
C GLU A 421 -18.24 -15.44 19.57
N LEU A 422 -18.41 -14.36 18.80
CA LEU A 422 -17.32 -13.76 18.05
C LEU A 422 -16.67 -12.61 18.84
N PRO A 423 -15.37 -12.37 18.65
CA PRO A 423 -14.68 -11.25 19.26
C PRO A 423 -15.25 -9.93 18.77
N ALA A 424 -15.80 -9.14 19.70
CA ALA A 424 -16.26 -7.79 19.39
C ALA A 424 -15.08 -6.86 19.05
N VAL A 425 -15.23 -6.07 17.99
CA VAL A 425 -14.26 -5.10 17.48
C VAL A 425 -14.86 -3.71 17.46
N ILE A 426 -14.03 -2.70 17.73
CA ILE A 426 -14.41 -1.29 17.60
C ILE A 426 -13.34 -0.44 16.91
N ASP A 427 -13.79 0.46 16.04
CA ASP A 427 -13.05 1.64 15.61
C ASP A 427 -13.75 2.87 16.17
N TYR A 428 -13.13 3.59 17.11
CA TYR A 428 -13.74 4.76 17.75
C TYR A 428 -13.59 6.06 16.92
N SER A 429 -12.99 5.99 15.74
CA SER A 429 -12.81 7.09 14.79
C SER A 429 -12.77 6.55 13.36
N VAL A 430 -13.93 6.11 12.89
CA VAL A 430 -14.13 5.27 11.70
C VAL A 430 -13.71 5.93 10.39
N GLY A 431 -13.89 7.25 10.27
CA GLY A 431 -13.72 7.96 9.01
C GLY A 431 -14.56 7.36 7.89
N SER A 432 -13.89 6.90 6.82
CA SER A 432 -14.51 6.25 5.65
C SER A 432 -14.91 4.79 5.86
N GLY A 433 -14.53 4.14 6.96
CA GLY A 433 -14.93 2.77 7.29
C GLY A 433 -13.98 1.65 6.87
N HIS A 434 -12.78 1.96 6.38
CA HIS A 434 -11.84 0.96 5.86
C HIS A 434 -11.44 -0.12 6.88
N PHE A 435 -11.15 0.25 8.13
CA PHE A 435 -10.85 -0.75 9.16
C PHE A 435 -12.02 -1.71 9.40
N LEU A 436 -13.24 -1.19 9.48
CA LEU A 436 -14.42 -2.03 9.66
C LEU A 436 -14.58 -3.01 8.50
N THR A 437 -14.45 -2.54 7.26
CA THR A 437 -14.60 -3.40 6.08
C THR A 437 -13.53 -4.48 6.01
N GLU A 438 -12.27 -4.15 6.31
CA GLU A 438 -11.16 -5.12 6.26
C GLU A 438 -11.25 -6.15 7.40
N VAL A 439 -11.65 -5.73 8.61
CA VAL A 439 -11.91 -6.68 9.71
C VAL A 439 -13.08 -7.62 9.37
N MET A 440 -14.17 -7.10 8.82
CA MET A 440 -15.31 -7.93 8.44
C MET A 440 -14.96 -8.96 7.38
N GLU A 441 -14.19 -8.57 6.38
CA GLU A 441 -13.68 -9.47 5.36
C GLU A 441 -12.83 -10.58 5.97
N GLU A 442 -11.94 -10.24 6.90
CA GLU A 442 -11.09 -11.23 7.56
C GLU A 442 -11.88 -12.18 8.46
N TYR A 443 -12.84 -11.68 9.26
CA TYR A 443 -13.72 -12.55 10.05
C TYR A 443 -14.51 -13.51 9.16
N GLN A 444 -15.08 -13.01 8.07
CA GLN A 444 -15.85 -13.85 7.15
C GLN A 444 -14.97 -14.88 6.44
N ARG A 445 -13.72 -14.52 6.09
CA ARG A 445 -12.72 -15.45 5.57
C ARG A 445 -12.43 -16.57 6.56
N VAL A 446 -12.17 -16.23 7.83
CA VAL A 446 -11.92 -17.21 8.91
C VAL A 446 -13.12 -18.16 9.05
N ILE A 447 -14.34 -17.63 9.12
CA ILE A 447 -15.57 -18.43 9.24
C ILE A 447 -15.72 -19.42 8.08
N GLU A 448 -15.34 -19.02 6.87
CA GLU A 448 -15.47 -19.84 5.67
C GLU A 448 -14.34 -20.86 5.50
N GLN A 449 -13.11 -20.49 5.84
CA GLN A 449 -11.91 -21.24 5.43
C GLN A 449 -11.16 -21.88 6.59
N ASP A 450 -11.14 -21.24 7.77
CA ASP A 450 -10.21 -21.59 8.85
C ASP A 450 -10.89 -22.37 9.99
N ILE A 451 -12.22 -22.35 10.07
CA ILE A 451 -13.00 -23.05 11.10
C ILE A 451 -13.37 -24.46 10.61
N ASP A 452 -12.90 -25.45 11.34
CA ASP A 452 -13.30 -26.86 11.23
C ASP A 452 -14.39 -27.13 12.28
N THR A 453 -15.65 -27.31 11.84
CA THR A 453 -16.79 -27.44 12.77
C THR A 453 -16.71 -28.70 13.62
N SER A 454 -16.01 -29.74 13.16
CA SER A 454 -15.78 -30.97 13.91
C SER A 454 -14.91 -30.79 15.16
N LYS A 455 -14.21 -29.66 15.27
CA LYS A 455 -13.33 -29.31 16.39
C LYS A 455 -13.97 -28.32 17.36
N LEU A 456 -15.23 -27.96 17.16
CA LEU A 456 -15.96 -27.07 18.05
C LEU A 456 -16.47 -27.84 19.28
N GLU A 457 -16.40 -27.23 20.46
CA GLU A 457 -16.75 -27.90 21.72
C GLU A 457 -18.27 -28.09 21.91
N THR A 458 -19.11 -27.31 21.23
CA THR A 458 -20.57 -27.31 21.41
C THR A 458 -21.32 -27.33 20.08
N GLN A 459 -22.50 -27.97 20.06
CA GLN A 459 -23.40 -27.96 18.89
C GLN A 459 -23.86 -26.53 18.55
N GLU A 460 -24.08 -25.69 19.56
CA GLU A 460 -24.50 -24.30 19.37
C GLU A 460 -23.47 -23.49 18.57
N ALA A 461 -22.16 -23.72 18.82
CA ALA A 461 -21.09 -23.08 18.05
C ALA A 461 -21.11 -23.50 16.58
N GLU A 462 -21.33 -24.80 16.30
CA GLU A 462 -21.46 -25.32 14.95
C GLU A 462 -22.66 -24.68 14.22
N ASP A 463 -23.81 -24.64 14.88
CA ASP A 463 -25.04 -24.05 14.34
C ASP A 463 -24.83 -22.56 13.98
N PHE A 464 -24.16 -21.79 14.84
CA PHE A 464 -23.82 -20.40 14.54
C PHE A 464 -22.92 -20.26 13.31
N VAL A 465 -21.86 -21.04 13.22
CA VAL A 465 -20.92 -21.02 12.09
C VAL A 465 -21.64 -21.39 10.78
N GLU A 466 -22.50 -22.41 10.80
CA GLU A 466 -23.31 -22.78 9.64
C GLU A 466 -24.24 -21.64 9.20
N VAL A 467 -24.91 -20.99 10.15
CA VAL A 467 -25.78 -19.84 9.86
C VAL A 467 -24.99 -18.71 9.23
N TRP A 468 -23.79 -18.39 9.74
CA TRP A 468 -22.96 -17.32 9.19
C TRP A 468 -22.31 -17.66 7.84
N ARG A 469 -22.11 -18.94 7.53
CA ARG A 469 -21.71 -19.39 6.18
C ARG A 469 -22.85 -19.23 5.18
N LYS A 470 -24.09 -19.52 5.59
CA LYS A 470 -25.31 -19.37 4.76
C LYS A 470 -25.70 -17.89 4.61
N LYS A 471 -25.71 -17.13 5.70
CA LYS A 471 -26.00 -15.70 5.80
C LYS A 471 -24.74 -14.94 6.18
N LYS A 472 -23.88 -14.71 5.19
CA LYS A 472 -22.61 -13.98 5.37
C LYS A 472 -22.87 -12.63 6.06
N TYR A 473 -22.00 -12.28 6.99
CA TYR A 473 -22.00 -11.01 7.75
C TYR A 473 -23.19 -10.74 8.69
N ASP A 474 -24.17 -11.64 8.85
CA ASP A 474 -25.32 -11.42 9.75
C ASP A 474 -24.90 -11.15 11.21
N TRP A 475 -23.73 -11.67 11.59
CA TRP A 475 -23.06 -11.47 12.87
C TRP A 475 -22.55 -10.04 13.11
N ALA A 476 -22.26 -9.25 12.06
CA ALA A 476 -21.59 -7.96 12.19
C ALA A 476 -22.41 -6.95 13.00
N SER A 477 -23.74 -7.04 12.94
CA SER A 477 -24.66 -6.22 13.75
C SER A 477 -24.42 -6.35 15.26
N LYS A 478 -23.88 -7.47 15.74
CA LYS A 478 -23.64 -7.72 17.17
C LYS A 478 -22.18 -7.47 17.58
N TYR A 479 -21.22 -7.58 16.66
CA TYR A 479 -19.80 -7.65 17.00
C TYR A 479 -18.93 -6.55 16.38
N VAL A 480 -19.43 -5.79 15.40
CA VAL A 480 -18.64 -4.75 14.70
C VAL A 480 -19.18 -3.37 15.01
N TYR A 481 -18.36 -2.54 15.66
CA TYR A 481 -18.74 -1.21 16.12
C TYR A 481 -17.84 -0.13 15.53
N GLY A 482 -18.45 1.01 15.22
CA GLY A 482 -17.75 2.17 14.70
C GLY A 482 -18.32 3.46 15.28
N ILE A 483 -17.48 4.41 15.68
CA ILE A 483 -17.89 5.76 16.10
C ILE A 483 -17.28 6.79 15.14
N GLU A 484 -18.09 7.76 14.70
CA GLU A 484 -17.62 8.89 13.90
C GLU A 484 -18.39 10.16 14.26
N LYS A 485 -17.64 11.26 14.45
CA LYS A 485 -18.15 12.57 14.86
C LYS A 485 -18.69 13.35 13.66
N ASP A 486 -18.05 13.26 12.50
CA ASP A 486 -18.55 13.88 11.27
C ASP A 486 -19.70 13.05 10.68
N TYR A 487 -20.91 13.59 10.78
CA TYR A 487 -22.11 12.99 10.23
C TYR A 487 -22.03 12.66 8.72
N ARG A 488 -21.24 13.41 7.94
CA ARG A 488 -20.99 13.10 6.52
C ARG A 488 -20.27 11.76 6.41
N LEU A 489 -19.21 11.57 7.19
CA LEU A 489 -18.40 10.37 7.21
C LEU A 489 -19.14 9.15 7.77
N VAL A 490 -20.03 9.34 8.75
CA VAL A 490 -20.93 8.27 9.23
C VAL A 490 -21.73 7.64 8.07
N LYS A 491 -22.30 8.47 7.19
CA LYS A 491 -23.05 7.99 6.01
C LYS A 491 -22.14 7.27 5.03
N VAL A 492 -20.95 7.84 4.79
CA VAL A 492 -19.93 7.29 3.90
C VAL A 492 -19.49 5.90 4.38
N ALA A 493 -19.10 5.76 5.64
CA ALA A 493 -18.73 4.49 6.24
C ALA A 493 -19.86 3.46 6.17
N LYS A 494 -21.11 3.89 6.41
CA LYS A 494 -22.26 2.99 6.33
C LYS A 494 -22.54 2.51 4.90
N VAL A 495 -22.42 3.39 3.90
CA VAL A 495 -22.50 3.01 2.48
C VAL A 495 -21.33 2.08 2.12
N GLY A 496 -20.12 2.36 2.61
CA GLY A 496 -18.96 1.48 2.47
C GLY A 496 -19.24 0.06 2.98
N CYS A 497 -19.78 -0.09 4.19
CA CYS A 497 -20.16 -1.41 4.74
C CYS A 497 -21.12 -2.18 3.81
N TYR A 498 -22.06 -1.49 3.15
CA TYR A 498 -22.98 -2.10 2.19
C TYR A 498 -22.31 -2.51 0.87
N PHE A 499 -21.40 -1.70 0.35
CA PHE A 499 -20.69 -2.00 -0.89
C PHE A 499 -19.74 -3.20 -0.74
N TYR A 500 -19.24 -3.41 0.48
CA TYR A 500 -18.43 -4.57 0.86
C TYR A 500 -19.27 -5.77 1.31
N GLY A 501 -20.61 -5.71 1.24
CA GLY A 501 -21.51 -6.85 1.37
C GLY A 501 -22.05 -7.16 2.77
N ASP A 502 -21.65 -6.40 3.80
CA ASP A 502 -22.12 -6.56 5.18
C ASP A 502 -23.38 -5.72 5.44
N GLY A 503 -23.25 -4.39 5.32
CA GLY A 503 -24.31 -3.44 5.61
C GLY A 503 -24.85 -3.42 7.05
N LEU A 504 -24.43 -4.32 7.94
CA LEU A 504 -25.01 -4.54 9.27
C LEU A 504 -24.15 -4.01 10.41
N ALA A 505 -22.85 -3.75 10.21
CA ALA A 505 -21.96 -3.13 11.19
C ALA A 505 -22.55 -1.87 11.84
N GLN A 506 -22.33 -1.70 13.15
CA GLN A 506 -22.90 -0.60 13.92
C GLN A 506 -22.06 0.67 13.79
N VAL A 507 -22.30 1.46 12.73
CA VAL A 507 -21.71 2.81 12.59
C VAL A 507 -22.56 3.84 13.35
N ILE A 508 -21.99 4.45 14.38
CA ILE A 508 -22.63 5.34 15.35
C ILE A 508 -22.16 6.77 15.10
N HIS A 509 -23.12 7.69 14.97
CA HIS A 509 -22.82 9.13 14.95
C HIS A 509 -22.65 9.62 16.40
N GLY A 510 -21.41 9.90 16.81
CA GLY A 510 -21.07 10.32 18.17
C GLY A 510 -19.61 10.73 18.30
N ASP A 511 -19.23 11.27 19.46
CA ASP A 511 -17.82 11.56 19.76
C ASP A 511 -17.18 10.31 20.40
N GLY A 512 -16.02 9.89 19.90
CA GLY A 512 -15.30 8.70 20.43
C GLY A 512 -14.78 8.89 21.87
N LEU A 513 -14.74 10.13 22.36
CA LEU A 513 -14.36 10.49 23.72
C LEU A 513 -15.56 10.86 24.61
N ASP A 514 -16.80 10.64 24.14
CA ASP A 514 -18.02 10.90 24.91
C ASP A 514 -18.07 10.02 26.17
N ASN A 515 -18.73 10.54 27.20
CA ASN A 515 -18.85 9.88 28.48
C ASN A 515 -19.75 8.64 28.38
N PHE A 516 -19.29 7.52 28.93
CA PHE A 516 -20.01 6.26 28.80
C PHE A 516 -21.42 6.26 29.42
N LYS A 517 -21.60 6.99 30.52
CA LYS A 517 -22.85 7.04 31.29
C LYS A 517 -23.84 8.08 30.76
N TYR A 518 -23.34 9.24 30.35
CA TYR A 518 -24.17 10.38 29.96
C TYR A 518 -24.35 10.52 28.44
N SER A 519 -23.60 9.77 27.62
CA SER A 519 -23.73 9.83 26.17
C SER A 519 -25.15 9.47 25.72
N LYS A 520 -25.71 10.33 24.87
CA LYS A 520 -26.97 10.06 24.16
C LYS A 520 -26.74 9.30 22.85
N SER A 521 -25.51 9.29 22.35
CA SER A 521 -25.13 8.73 21.06
C SER A 521 -24.70 7.27 21.15
N TYR A 522 -24.05 6.88 22.25
CA TYR A 522 -23.65 5.49 22.46
C TYR A 522 -24.84 4.55 22.50
N ARG A 523 -24.65 3.35 21.94
CA ARG A 523 -25.65 2.28 21.84
C ARG A 523 -24.97 0.92 21.81
N GLY A 524 -25.75 -0.15 22.06
CA GLY A 524 -25.22 -1.51 22.13
C GLY A 524 -24.30 -1.70 23.33
N LEU A 525 -23.14 -2.34 23.12
CA LEU A 525 -22.10 -2.58 24.13
C LEU A 525 -21.68 -1.28 24.83
N LEU A 526 -21.52 -0.21 24.07
CA LEU A 526 -21.12 1.13 24.55
C LEU A 526 -22.14 1.83 25.46
N LYS A 527 -23.34 1.30 25.63
CA LYS A 527 -24.35 1.88 26.54
C LYS A 527 -24.71 0.95 27.70
N LYS A 528 -24.87 -0.35 27.44
CA LYS A 528 -25.38 -1.30 28.45
C LYS A 528 -24.31 -1.73 29.47
N ASN A 529 -23.06 -1.76 29.06
CA ASN A 529 -21.97 -2.36 29.84
C ASN A 529 -20.68 -1.54 29.73
N ALA A 530 -20.82 -0.27 29.40
CA ALA A 530 -19.74 0.64 29.05
C ALA A 530 -18.78 0.95 30.21
N GLU A 531 -19.24 0.75 31.45
CA GLU A 531 -18.41 0.83 32.66
C GLU A 531 -17.48 -0.39 32.83
N LYS A 532 -17.55 -1.39 31.93
CA LYS A 532 -16.64 -2.54 31.89
C LYS A 532 -15.98 -2.63 30.52
N SER A 533 -14.73 -3.06 30.49
CA SER A 533 -14.02 -3.32 29.24
C SER A 533 -14.59 -4.54 28.52
N GLN A 534 -14.85 -4.44 27.21
CA GLN A 534 -15.65 -5.44 26.48
C GLN A 534 -15.08 -5.86 25.14
N PHE A 535 -14.33 -4.98 24.48
CA PHE A 535 -13.87 -5.24 23.12
C PHE A 535 -12.64 -6.13 23.13
N SER A 536 -12.62 -7.12 22.24
CA SER A 536 -11.45 -7.98 22.04
C SER A 536 -10.44 -7.32 21.11
N PHE A 537 -10.91 -6.50 20.17
CA PHE A 537 -10.07 -5.77 19.24
C PHE A 537 -10.44 -4.29 19.19
N ILE A 538 -9.42 -3.43 19.18
CA ILE A 538 -9.53 -2.02 18.81
C ILE A 538 -8.62 -1.78 17.61
N VAL A 539 -9.17 -1.35 16.49
CA VAL A 539 -8.41 -0.95 15.30
C VAL A 539 -8.84 0.47 14.95
N SER A 540 -7.90 1.42 14.94
CA SER A 540 -8.29 2.80 14.77
C SER A 540 -7.15 3.73 14.33
N ASN A 541 -7.52 4.80 13.62
CA ASN A 541 -6.63 5.93 13.32
C ASN A 541 -7.28 7.21 13.89
N PRO A 542 -7.13 7.46 15.21
CA PRO A 542 -7.70 8.66 15.85
C PRO A 542 -7.17 9.96 15.23
N PRO A 543 -7.95 11.04 15.30
CA PRO A 543 -7.46 12.36 14.95
C PRO A 543 -6.32 12.75 15.90
N TYR A 544 -5.34 13.50 15.38
CA TYR A 544 -4.20 14.01 16.14
C TYR A 544 -3.95 15.48 15.84
N SER A 545 -3.33 16.19 16.79
CA SER A 545 -3.00 17.62 16.66
C SER A 545 -4.21 18.54 16.47
N VAL A 546 -5.37 18.20 17.04
CA VAL A 546 -6.58 19.03 17.03
C VAL A 546 -6.43 20.13 18.08
N SER A 547 -6.46 21.40 17.70
CA SER A 547 -6.26 22.51 18.64
C SER A 547 -7.53 22.87 19.43
N SER A 548 -7.35 23.36 20.66
CA SER A 548 -8.40 24.02 21.47
C SER A 548 -9.63 23.16 21.78
N PHE A 549 -9.47 21.85 21.88
CA PHE A 549 -10.58 20.88 22.05
C PHE A 549 -11.08 20.70 23.50
N LYS A 550 -10.35 21.22 24.51
CA LYS A 550 -10.67 20.98 25.94
C LYS A 550 -12.09 21.44 26.31
N GLY A 551 -12.57 22.55 25.74
CA GLY A 551 -13.92 23.06 25.97
C GLY A 551 -15.01 22.10 25.49
N ASP A 552 -14.86 21.58 24.27
CA ASP A 552 -15.79 20.61 23.68
C ASP A 552 -15.88 19.32 24.49
N LEU A 553 -14.75 18.86 25.03
CA LEU A 553 -14.68 17.69 25.89
C LEU A 553 -15.45 17.84 27.21
N LYS A 554 -15.54 19.05 27.78
CA LYS A 554 -16.36 19.30 28.97
C LYS A 554 -17.86 19.12 28.66
N ASN A 555 -18.30 19.52 27.47
CA ASN A 555 -19.70 19.43 27.06
C ASN A 555 -20.18 17.98 26.94
N ILE A 556 -19.26 17.05 26.72
CA ILE A 556 -19.51 15.60 26.66
C ILE A 556 -19.08 14.87 27.94
N TYR A 557 -18.84 15.60 29.04
CA TYR A 557 -18.46 15.06 30.35
C TYR A 557 -17.19 14.20 30.37
N ALA A 558 -16.25 14.43 29.43
CA ALA A 558 -14.99 13.69 29.37
C ALA A 558 -14.14 13.90 30.64
N ASN A 559 -14.26 15.06 31.29
CA ASN A 559 -13.58 15.36 32.55
C ASN A 559 -13.98 14.46 33.74
N LYS A 560 -15.00 13.61 33.58
CA LYS A 560 -15.41 12.62 34.57
C LYS A 560 -14.88 11.21 34.27
N ASP A 561 -14.48 10.96 33.03
CA ASP A 561 -14.07 9.64 32.54
C ASP A 561 -12.56 9.55 32.29
N PHE A 562 -11.83 10.66 32.16
CA PHE A 562 -10.42 10.66 31.78
C PHE A 562 -9.53 11.28 32.86
N GLU A 563 -8.56 10.51 33.36
CA GLU A 563 -7.50 10.97 34.27
C GLU A 563 -6.60 12.00 33.59
N LEU A 564 -6.30 11.82 32.30
CA LEU A 564 -5.46 12.74 31.54
C LEU A 564 -6.11 14.11 31.29
N PHE A 565 -7.42 14.25 31.51
CA PHE A 565 -8.16 15.49 31.24
C PHE A 565 -7.60 16.68 32.03
N ASP A 566 -7.20 16.46 33.28
CA ASP A 566 -6.70 17.50 34.17
C ASP A 566 -5.33 18.05 33.72
N SER A 567 -4.62 17.32 32.89
CA SER A 567 -3.32 17.73 32.33
C SER A 567 -3.43 18.58 31.07
N LEU A 568 -4.65 18.76 30.53
CA LEU A 568 -4.90 19.59 29.36
C LEU A 568 -4.96 21.09 29.71
N THR A 569 -4.62 21.94 28.75
CA THR A 569 -4.86 23.40 28.81
C THR A 569 -5.86 23.81 27.72
N ASP A 570 -6.37 25.04 27.76
CA ASP A 570 -7.27 25.53 26.71
C ASP A 570 -6.58 25.66 25.33
N ARG A 571 -5.24 25.62 25.30
CA ARG A 571 -4.43 25.63 24.06
C ARG A 571 -3.90 24.24 23.68
N SER A 572 -4.29 23.19 24.41
CA SER A 572 -3.83 21.83 24.12
C SER A 572 -4.20 21.39 22.71
N SER A 573 -3.30 20.62 22.11
CA SER A 573 -3.45 20.06 20.77
C SER A 573 -3.37 18.52 20.74
N GLU A 574 -3.10 17.91 21.89
CA GLU A 574 -2.65 16.52 22.03
C GLU A 574 -3.82 15.53 22.26
N ILE A 575 -4.91 15.69 21.50
CA ILE A 575 -6.14 14.89 21.68
C ILE A 575 -5.90 13.38 21.58
N GLU A 576 -4.90 12.97 20.80
CA GLU A 576 -4.50 11.58 20.63
C GLU A 576 -4.08 10.90 21.94
N CYS A 577 -3.63 11.67 22.94
CA CYS A 577 -3.27 11.13 24.26
C CYS A 577 -4.51 10.58 25.00
N LEU A 578 -5.68 11.20 24.84
CA LEU A 578 -6.92 10.71 25.44
C LEU A 578 -7.40 9.42 24.78
N PHE A 579 -7.15 9.24 23.49
CA PHE A 579 -7.52 8.00 22.79
C PHE A 579 -6.75 6.78 23.29
N ILE A 580 -5.53 6.95 23.83
CA ILE A 580 -4.79 5.87 24.50
C ILE A 580 -5.51 5.45 25.78
N GLU A 581 -5.97 6.41 26.59
CA GLU A 581 -6.76 6.12 27.77
C GLU A 581 -8.11 5.49 27.41
N ARG A 582 -8.78 5.99 26.37
CA ARG A 582 -10.02 5.38 25.86
C ARG A 582 -9.81 3.95 25.37
N THR A 583 -8.66 3.66 24.76
CA THR A 583 -8.26 2.30 24.37
C THR A 583 -8.17 1.39 25.59
N LYS A 584 -7.53 1.84 26.68
CA LYS A 584 -7.48 1.09 27.96
C LYS A 584 -8.87 0.79 28.50
N GLN A 585 -9.78 1.76 28.46
CA GLN A 585 -11.13 1.64 29.00
C GLN A 585 -11.99 0.63 28.24
N LEU A 586 -11.92 0.65 26.91
CA LEU A 586 -12.76 -0.19 26.04
C LEU A 586 -12.29 -1.64 25.91
N LEU A 587 -10.97 -1.86 25.95
CA LEU A 587 -10.35 -3.15 25.64
C LEU A 587 -10.34 -4.08 26.86
N LYS A 588 -10.92 -5.28 26.73
CA LYS A 588 -10.90 -6.28 27.81
C LYS A 588 -9.48 -6.76 28.09
N THR A 589 -9.23 -7.33 29.26
CA THR A 589 -7.96 -8.05 29.55
C THR A 589 -7.65 -9.05 28.45
N ASP A 590 -6.38 -9.13 28.05
CA ASP A 590 -5.86 -9.85 26.89
C ASP A 590 -6.28 -9.31 25.52
N GLY A 591 -7.27 -8.42 25.42
CA GLY A 591 -7.67 -7.80 24.16
C GLY A 591 -6.53 -7.06 23.46
N ILE A 592 -6.63 -6.88 22.15
CA ILE A 592 -5.56 -6.33 21.31
C ILE A 592 -5.99 -5.00 20.70
N ALA A 593 -5.09 -4.02 20.73
CA ALA A 593 -5.25 -2.77 20.01
C ALA A 593 -4.18 -2.62 18.93
N ALA A 594 -4.59 -2.12 17.77
CA ALA A 594 -3.70 -1.58 16.75
C ALA A 594 -4.15 -0.15 16.40
N ILE A 595 -3.40 0.83 16.92
CA ILE A 595 -3.76 2.24 16.82
C ILE A 595 -2.67 3.04 16.13
N ILE A 596 -3.06 3.88 15.16
CA ILE A 596 -2.17 4.80 14.44
C ILE A 596 -2.13 6.13 15.20
N LEU A 597 -0.92 6.61 15.50
CA LEU A 597 -0.67 7.83 16.29
C LEU A 597 0.48 8.63 15.67
N PRO A 598 0.60 9.95 15.90
CA PRO A 598 1.78 10.70 15.48
C PRO A 598 3.03 10.20 16.22
N SER A 599 4.18 10.20 15.55
CA SER A 599 5.44 9.69 16.14
C SER A 599 5.87 10.43 17.43
N SER A 600 5.35 11.65 17.64
CA SER A 600 5.53 12.46 18.86
C SER A 600 5.10 11.72 20.13
N ILE A 601 4.15 10.78 20.04
CA ILE A 601 3.69 10.01 21.20
C ILE A 601 4.81 9.26 21.90
N LEU A 602 5.87 8.92 21.17
CA LEU A 602 7.01 8.15 21.69
C LEU A 602 8.04 9.01 22.45
N SER A 603 8.07 10.33 22.24
CA SER A 603 9.19 11.18 22.70
C SER A 603 8.84 12.51 23.34
N ASN A 604 7.65 13.07 23.09
CA ASN A 604 7.31 14.39 23.62
C ASN A 604 7.00 14.33 25.12
N SER A 605 7.22 15.44 25.83
CA SER A 605 7.02 15.56 27.27
C SER A 605 5.56 15.91 27.66
N GLY A 606 5.30 16.10 28.96
CA GLY A 606 3.97 16.52 29.46
C GLY A 606 2.93 15.41 29.35
N ILE A 607 1.75 15.71 28.80
CA ILE A 607 0.65 14.74 28.66
C ILE A 607 1.06 13.51 27.83
N TYR A 608 1.96 13.67 26.86
CA TYR A 608 2.53 12.55 26.11
C TYR A 608 3.30 11.57 27.01
N ALA A 609 4.02 12.08 28.02
CA ALA A 609 4.69 11.22 28.99
C ALA A 609 3.68 10.42 29.82
N GLN A 610 2.61 11.08 30.29
CA GLN A 610 1.53 10.41 31.03
C GLN A 610 0.79 9.38 30.17
N ALA A 611 0.58 9.66 28.88
CA ALA A 611 0.02 8.67 27.95
C ALA A 611 0.94 7.45 27.78
N ARG A 612 2.27 7.64 27.74
CA ARG A 612 3.23 6.52 27.77
C ARG A 612 3.19 5.73 29.08
N GLU A 613 2.89 6.38 30.21
CA GLU A 613 2.67 5.68 31.48
C GLU A 613 1.47 4.73 31.37
N ILE A 614 0.36 5.19 30.79
CA ILE A 614 -0.80 4.33 30.51
C ILE A 614 -0.41 3.16 29.61
N ILE A 615 0.34 3.41 28.53
CA ILE A 615 0.84 2.35 27.62
C ILE A 615 1.63 1.30 28.41
N LEU A 616 2.68 1.71 29.13
CA LEU A 616 3.60 0.80 29.79
C LEU A 616 3.00 0.10 31.03
N LYS A 617 2.02 0.71 31.69
CA LYS A 617 1.31 0.13 32.84
C LYS A 617 0.17 -0.80 32.44
N SER A 618 -0.50 -0.52 31.32
CA SER A 618 -1.76 -1.19 30.96
C SER A 618 -1.62 -2.14 29.76
N PHE A 619 -0.49 -2.11 29.05
CA PHE A 619 -0.29 -2.95 27.86
C PHE A 619 1.10 -3.59 27.79
N ASP A 620 1.16 -4.73 27.11
CA ASP A 620 2.37 -5.24 26.49
C ASP A 620 2.51 -4.64 25.09
N VAL A 621 3.69 -4.11 24.76
CA VAL A 621 3.99 -3.56 23.44
C VAL A 621 4.55 -4.66 22.55
N VAL A 622 3.71 -5.24 21.68
CA VAL A 622 4.08 -6.38 20.85
C VAL A 622 4.85 -5.93 19.61
N ALA A 623 4.41 -4.85 18.97
CA ALA A 623 5.07 -4.28 17.81
C ALA A 623 4.89 -2.77 17.71
N ILE A 624 5.86 -2.12 17.07
CA ILE A 624 5.78 -0.71 16.68
C ILE A 624 6.14 -0.62 15.20
N THR A 625 5.25 -0.05 14.39
CA THR A 625 5.52 0.24 12.98
C THR A 625 5.67 1.73 12.75
N GLU A 626 6.85 2.19 12.33
CA GLU A 626 7.10 3.57 11.89
C GLU A 626 6.69 3.74 10.43
N LEU A 627 5.69 4.59 10.20
CA LEU A 627 5.15 4.96 8.89
C LEU A 627 5.66 6.35 8.52
N GLY A 628 6.38 6.43 7.39
CA GLY A 628 6.90 7.68 6.87
C GLY A 628 5.81 8.61 6.32
N SER A 629 6.23 9.82 5.96
CA SER A 629 5.34 10.88 5.51
C SER A 629 4.71 10.66 4.14
N ALA A 630 5.16 9.70 3.33
CA ALA A 630 4.51 9.35 2.07
C ALA A 630 3.37 8.35 2.23
N THR A 631 3.16 7.82 3.44
CA THR A 631 2.12 6.82 3.73
C THR A 631 0.71 7.38 3.54
N PHE A 632 0.47 8.62 3.96
CA PHE A 632 -0.83 9.29 3.90
C PHE A 632 -0.82 10.44 2.88
N MET A 633 -1.91 10.59 2.13
CA MET A 633 -2.01 11.53 1.01
C MET A 633 -1.88 13.01 1.42
N ALA A 634 -2.35 13.38 2.62
CA ALA A 634 -2.54 14.78 3.02
C ALA A 634 -1.69 15.24 4.22
N THR A 635 -0.73 14.44 4.72
CA THR A 635 0.14 14.82 5.83
C THR A 635 1.62 14.63 5.54
N GLY A 636 2.44 15.60 5.95
CA GLY A 636 3.89 15.42 6.06
C GLY A 636 4.36 14.77 7.37
N THR A 637 3.43 14.41 8.27
CA THR A 637 3.72 13.92 9.62
C THR A 637 4.06 12.43 9.60
N ASN A 638 5.18 12.05 10.23
CA ASN A 638 5.48 10.64 10.48
C ASN A 638 4.55 10.10 11.57
N THR A 639 4.04 8.89 11.37
CA THR A 639 3.15 8.23 12.31
C THR A 639 3.74 6.90 12.77
N VAL A 640 3.19 6.37 13.85
CA VAL A 640 3.51 5.05 14.35
C VAL A 640 2.23 4.27 14.54
N THR A 641 2.24 2.99 14.19
CA THR A 641 1.20 2.05 14.61
C THR A 641 1.69 1.29 15.83
N LEU A 642 0.97 1.42 16.94
CA LEU A 642 1.23 0.64 18.15
C LEU A 642 0.35 -0.60 18.15
N PHE A 643 0.99 -1.77 18.22
CA PHE A 643 0.33 -3.06 18.42
C PHE A 643 0.47 -3.45 19.89
N LEU A 644 -0.64 -3.35 20.62
CA LEU A 644 -0.69 -3.45 22.07
C LEU A 644 -1.57 -4.63 22.48
N LYS A 645 -1.15 -5.38 23.50
CA LYS A 645 -1.98 -6.38 24.18
C LYS A 645 -2.34 -5.89 25.57
N ARG A 646 -3.62 -5.86 25.94
CA ARG A 646 -4.10 -5.41 27.25
C ARG A 646 -3.64 -6.39 28.33
N ARG A 647 -2.92 -5.89 29.32
CA ARG A 647 -2.61 -6.66 30.54
C ARG A 647 -3.62 -6.36 31.64
N GLU A 648 -3.61 -7.16 32.70
CA GLU A 648 -4.38 -6.87 33.91
C GLU A 648 -3.88 -5.61 34.63
N ASP A 649 -4.81 -4.80 35.13
CA ASP A 649 -4.46 -3.59 35.90
C ASP A 649 -3.72 -3.89 37.20
N THR A 650 -3.95 -5.06 37.78
CA THR A 650 -3.35 -5.53 39.04
C THR A 650 -1.83 -5.69 38.94
N ILE A 651 -1.27 -5.95 37.75
CA ILE A 651 0.16 -6.22 37.57
C ILE A 651 1.00 -5.00 37.95
N ALA A 652 0.67 -3.82 37.42
CA ALA A 652 1.42 -2.59 37.72
C ALA A 652 1.32 -2.24 39.22
N GLU A 653 0.13 -2.36 39.81
CA GLU A 653 -0.08 -2.12 41.24
C GLU A 653 0.71 -3.08 42.13
N GLN A 654 0.79 -4.36 41.76
CA GLN A 654 1.57 -5.36 42.48
C GLN A 654 3.07 -5.03 42.44
N VAL A 655 3.59 -4.64 41.27
CA VAL A 655 4.99 -4.20 41.14
C VAL A 655 5.28 -2.96 41.98
N GLU A 656 4.40 -1.97 41.98
CA GLU A 656 4.52 -0.77 42.81
C GLU A 656 4.54 -1.08 44.32
N LYS A 657 3.68 -2.02 44.77
CA LYS A 657 3.67 -2.53 46.15
C LYS A 657 4.98 -3.23 46.49
N SER A 658 5.45 -4.14 45.63
CA SER A 658 6.72 -4.84 45.83
C SER A 658 7.92 -3.89 45.88
N LEU A 659 7.95 -2.86 45.02
CA LEU A 659 8.98 -1.82 45.06
C LEU A 659 8.92 -1.01 46.35
N THR A 660 7.73 -0.67 46.84
CA THR A 660 7.58 0.03 48.14
C THR A 660 8.17 -0.81 49.29
N THR A 661 7.93 -2.13 49.27
CA THR A 661 8.56 -3.05 50.23
C THR A 661 10.08 -3.10 50.07
N PHE A 662 10.60 -3.14 48.84
CA PHE A 662 12.04 -3.14 48.57
C PHE A 662 12.72 -1.86 49.09
N PHE A 663 12.15 -0.68 48.86
CA PHE A 663 12.70 0.58 49.37
C PHE A 663 12.67 0.69 50.90
N THR A 664 11.95 -0.22 51.58
CA THR A 664 11.90 -0.30 53.04
C THR A 664 12.90 -1.31 53.60
N ASN A 665 12.93 -2.54 53.05
CA ASN A 665 13.72 -3.63 53.62
C ASN A 665 15.04 -3.91 52.87
N HIS A 666 15.23 -3.32 51.68
CA HIS A 666 16.38 -3.47 50.80
C HIS A 666 16.68 -4.92 50.36
N LYS A 667 15.66 -5.79 50.29
CA LYS A 667 15.78 -7.18 49.85
C LYS A 667 15.39 -7.30 48.37
N ASP A 668 16.35 -7.69 47.54
CA ASP A 668 16.12 -7.94 46.11
C ASP A 668 15.50 -9.34 45.93
N ILE A 669 14.16 -9.37 45.94
CA ILE A 669 13.34 -10.59 45.78
C ILE A 669 12.82 -10.70 44.35
N THR A 670 12.25 -11.84 43.99
CA THR A 670 11.56 -11.99 42.69
C THR A 670 10.35 -11.07 42.61
N ILE A 671 10.26 -10.26 41.56
CA ILE A 671 9.12 -9.37 41.27
C ILE A 671 8.71 -9.58 39.81
N ASN A 672 7.41 -9.74 39.54
CA ASN A 672 6.87 -9.91 38.19
C ASN A 672 7.55 -11.04 37.37
N GLY A 673 7.86 -12.16 38.02
CA GLY A 673 8.55 -13.31 37.39
C GLY A 673 10.04 -13.07 37.11
N ILE A 674 10.62 -11.94 37.51
CA ILE A 674 12.04 -11.63 37.33
C ILE A 674 12.78 -11.93 38.63
N GLU A 675 13.69 -12.89 38.63
CA GLU A 675 14.60 -13.10 39.76
C GLU A 675 15.58 -11.93 39.88
N LYS A 676 15.74 -11.39 41.09
CA LYS A 676 16.66 -10.30 41.44
C LYS A 676 16.62 -9.11 40.45
N PRO A 677 15.44 -8.50 40.25
CA PRO A 677 15.24 -7.44 39.28
C PRO A 677 16.09 -6.20 39.59
N ILE A 678 16.41 -5.92 40.86
CA ILE A 678 17.21 -4.75 41.21
C ILE A 678 18.66 -4.96 40.78
N ALA A 679 19.24 -6.14 41.02
CA ALA A 679 20.57 -6.47 40.51
C ALA A 679 20.65 -6.35 38.98
N LYS A 680 19.61 -6.82 38.27
CA LYS A 680 19.51 -6.69 36.80
C LYS A 680 19.39 -5.23 36.34
N TYR A 681 18.60 -4.41 37.06
CA TYR A 681 18.51 -2.97 36.82
C TYR A 681 19.87 -2.28 37.01
N LEU A 682 20.59 -2.62 38.08
CA LEU A 682 21.92 -2.06 38.31
C LEU A 682 22.88 -2.42 37.17
N ILE A 683 22.90 -3.68 36.72
CA ILE A 683 23.74 -4.10 35.60
C ILE A 683 23.40 -3.35 34.30
N HIS A 684 22.09 -3.14 34.04
CA HIS A 684 21.63 -2.54 32.79
C HIS A 684 21.77 -1.00 32.77
N VAL A 685 21.40 -0.35 33.86
CA VAL A 685 21.28 1.11 33.99
C VAL A 685 22.51 1.71 34.66
N TRP A 686 22.94 1.17 35.79
CA TRP A 686 24.06 1.70 36.60
C TRP A 686 25.42 1.03 36.30
N GLU A 687 25.45 0.03 35.44
CA GLU A 687 26.62 -0.71 34.94
C GLU A 687 27.55 -1.25 36.04
N ASP A 688 28.50 -0.44 36.50
CA ASP A 688 29.62 -0.85 37.38
C ASP A 688 29.30 -0.69 38.89
N VAL A 689 28.10 -0.21 39.23
CA VAL A 689 27.70 0.00 40.63
C VAL A 689 27.28 -1.31 41.28
N ALA A 690 28.00 -1.71 42.34
CA ALA A 690 27.63 -2.85 43.16
C ALA A 690 26.36 -2.58 44.00
N PHE A 691 25.57 -3.62 44.26
CA PHE A 691 24.35 -3.50 45.07
C PHE A 691 24.60 -2.91 46.47
N LYS A 692 25.75 -3.22 47.09
CA LYS A 692 26.15 -2.64 48.39
C LYS A 692 26.27 -1.11 48.34
N ASP A 693 26.77 -0.57 47.23
CA ASP A 693 26.95 0.87 47.02
C ASP A 693 25.61 1.53 46.71
N TYR A 694 24.79 0.89 45.88
CA TYR A 694 23.43 1.37 45.63
C TYR A 694 22.56 1.42 46.90
N LYS A 695 22.71 0.46 47.81
CA LYS A 695 22.03 0.46 49.11
C LYS A 695 22.35 1.73 49.93
N THR A 696 23.54 2.29 49.79
CA THR A 696 23.90 3.55 50.47
C THR A 696 23.09 4.74 49.95
N LEU A 697 22.73 4.76 48.66
CA LEU A 697 21.82 5.75 48.08
C LEU A 697 20.41 5.58 48.66
N LEU A 698 19.90 4.35 48.74
CA LEU A 698 18.58 4.05 49.34
C LEU A 698 18.49 4.50 50.80
N GLN A 699 19.60 4.41 51.53
CA GLN A 699 19.74 4.89 52.92
C GLN A 699 19.98 6.41 53.04
N LYS A 700 19.88 7.16 51.93
CA LYS A 700 20.17 8.60 51.85
C LYS A 700 21.59 8.99 52.30
N LYS A 701 22.56 8.08 52.13
CA LYS A 701 23.99 8.29 52.46
C LYS A 701 24.89 7.81 51.32
N PRO A 702 24.79 8.38 50.11
CA PRO A 702 25.45 7.84 48.91
C PRO A 702 26.98 7.74 49.08
N SER A 703 27.53 6.58 48.74
CA SER A 703 28.97 6.30 48.77
C SER A 703 29.72 7.13 47.71
N ASN A 704 31.06 7.16 47.80
CA ASN A 704 31.88 7.83 46.79
C ASN A 704 31.70 7.21 45.39
N SER A 705 31.47 5.89 45.31
CA SER A 705 31.17 5.20 44.05
C SER A 705 29.89 5.76 43.42
N ILE A 706 28.80 5.91 44.20
CA ILE A 706 27.55 6.52 43.73
C ILE A 706 27.76 7.97 43.31
N LYS A 707 28.42 8.79 44.13
CA LYS A 707 28.63 10.22 43.84
C LYS A 707 29.44 10.47 42.57
N GLN A 708 30.35 9.56 42.22
CA GLN A 708 31.19 9.67 41.04
C GLN A 708 30.48 9.17 39.76
N HIS A 709 29.43 8.37 39.89
CA HIS A 709 28.68 7.81 38.76
C HIS A 709 27.95 8.91 37.96
N GLU A 710 27.89 8.75 36.63
CA GLU A 710 27.33 9.76 35.73
C GLU A 710 25.84 10.04 35.99
N ILE A 711 25.05 9.00 36.26
CA ILE A 711 23.63 9.13 36.58
C ILE A 711 23.42 10.00 37.84
N PHE A 712 24.21 9.76 38.90
CA PHE A 712 24.09 10.55 40.11
C PHE A 712 24.55 12.00 39.89
N LYS A 713 25.59 12.23 39.08
CA LYS A 713 26.01 13.58 38.69
C LYS A 713 24.91 14.32 37.91
N GLU A 714 24.20 13.63 37.02
CA GLU A 714 23.05 14.20 36.29
C GLU A 714 21.91 14.54 37.26
N TYR A 715 21.60 13.66 38.21
CA TYR A 715 20.64 13.94 39.29
C TYR A 715 21.06 15.16 40.12
N ASP A 716 22.31 15.19 40.56
CA ASP A 716 22.87 16.26 41.39
C ASP A 716 22.78 17.63 40.69
N LYS A 717 23.00 17.61 39.37
CA LYS A 717 22.91 18.77 38.50
C LYS A 717 21.48 19.24 38.28
N LYS A 718 20.54 18.35 37.91
CA LYS A 718 19.18 18.72 37.48
C LYS A 718 18.15 18.78 38.60
N ILE A 719 18.25 17.92 39.60
CA ILE A 719 17.28 17.88 40.71
C ILE A 719 17.71 18.91 41.75
N LYS A 720 16.91 19.96 41.94
CA LYS A 720 17.16 21.02 42.93
C LYS A 720 16.23 20.90 44.13
N ALA A 721 16.78 21.08 45.33
CA ALA A 721 16.03 21.22 46.57
C ALA A 721 16.80 22.12 47.55
N LYS A 722 16.09 22.69 48.54
CA LYS A 722 16.69 23.58 49.56
C LYS A 722 17.53 22.82 50.58
N LYS A 723 17.14 21.58 50.90
CA LYS A 723 17.88 20.67 51.80
C LYS A 723 18.36 19.45 51.01
N GLU A 724 19.51 18.93 51.40
CA GLU A 724 20.09 17.72 50.78
C GLU A 724 19.20 16.48 50.98
N GLU A 725 18.54 16.37 52.15
CA GLU A 725 17.61 15.28 52.45
C GLU A 725 16.39 15.27 51.50
N ASP A 726 15.86 16.45 51.16
CA ASP A 726 14.75 16.61 50.21
C ASP A 726 15.20 16.28 48.78
N LYS A 727 16.44 16.64 48.43
CA LYS A 727 17.04 16.31 47.13
C LYS A 727 17.17 14.80 46.97
N LEU A 728 17.72 14.13 47.98
CA LEU A 728 17.86 12.67 47.99
C LEU A 728 16.51 11.97 47.97
N ALA A 729 15.48 12.48 48.67
CA ALA A 729 14.12 11.95 48.58
C ALA A 729 13.59 11.98 47.13
N LYS A 730 13.70 13.11 46.44
CA LYS A 730 13.31 13.23 45.02
C LYS A 730 14.09 12.31 44.09
N ILE A 731 15.39 12.12 44.35
CA ILE A 731 16.22 11.15 43.60
C ILE A 731 15.67 9.73 43.78
N LEU A 732 15.30 9.35 45.01
CA LEU A 732 14.74 8.04 45.30
C LEU A 732 13.36 7.84 44.64
N ASP A 733 12.55 8.89 44.54
CA ASP A 733 11.27 8.83 43.81
C ASP A 733 11.50 8.54 42.32
N VAL A 734 12.46 9.23 41.70
CA VAL A 734 12.86 8.98 40.29
C VAL A 734 13.41 7.57 40.11
N GLU A 735 14.26 7.08 41.03
CA GLU A 735 14.77 5.70 40.98
C GLU A 735 13.67 4.66 41.14
N LYS A 736 12.72 4.88 42.06
CA LYS A 736 11.57 4.00 42.27
C LYS A 736 10.73 3.92 41.01
N GLU A 737 10.51 5.05 40.35
CA GLU A 737 9.81 5.14 39.09
C GLU A 737 10.56 4.40 37.97
N LYS A 738 11.86 4.64 37.80
CA LYS A 738 12.68 3.92 36.81
C LYS A 738 12.64 2.41 37.01
N LEU A 739 12.72 1.95 38.25
CA LEU A 739 12.61 0.55 38.60
C LEU A 739 11.25 -0.06 38.23
N LEU A 740 10.15 0.67 38.44
CA LEU A 740 8.81 0.23 38.03
C LEU A 740 8.78 -0.06 36.53
N TYR A 741 9.15 0.92 35.71
CA TYR A 741 9.09 0.77 34.26
C TYR A 741 10.15 -0.20 33.72
N PHE A 742 11.30 -0.32 34.37
CA PHE A 742 12.27 -1.37 34.07
C PHE A 742 11.67 -2.77 34.27
N ILE A 743 11.06 -3.04 35.43
CA ILE A 743 10.43 -4.34 35.75
C ILE A 743 9.28 -4.65 34.79
N LEU A 744 8.45 -3.66 34.45
CA LEU A 744 7.32 -3.86 33.54
C LEU A 744 7.76 -4.13 32.09
N SER A 745 8.93 -3.66 31.67
CA SER A 745 9.44 -3.79 30.30
C SER A 745 10.53 -4.85 30.12
N PHE A 746 11.14 -5.36 31.20
CA PHE A 746 12.33 -6.22 31.16
C PHE A 746 12.17 -7.47 30.29
N ASN A 747 11.05 -8.16 30.38
CA ASN A 747 10.77 -9.37 29.61
C ASN A 747 10.13 -9.09 28.24
N GLN A 748 9.81 -7.83 27.92
CA GLN A 748 9.10 -7.48 26.70
C GLN A 748 10.05 -7.37 25.51
N LYS A 749 9.67 -8.03 24.42
CA LYS A 749 10.29 -7.90 23.11
C LYS A 749 9.29 -7.24 22.16
N VAL A 750 9.82 -6.47 21.22
CA VAL A 750 9.05 -5.66 20.29
C VAL A 750 9.49 -6.00 18.87
N VAL A 751 8.53 -6.25 17.98
CA VAL A 751 8.78 -6.24 16.54
C VAL A 751 8.78 -4.79 16.06
N LEU A 752 9.91 -4.31 15.57
CA LEU A 752 10.04 -2.96 15.03
C LEU A 752 10.03 -3.02 13.51
N VAL A 753 9.02 -2.40 12.91
CA VAL A 753 8.90 -2.23 11.45
C VAL A 753 9.12 -0.76 11.09
N LYS A 754 9.91 -0.48 10.05
CA LYS A 754 10.16 0.87 9.52
C LYS A 754 9.95 0.87 8.03
N THR A 755 9.08 1.75 7.52
CA THR A 755 8.86 1.85 6.07
C THR A 755 10.07 2.44 5.33
N GLY A 756 10.91 3.20 6.02
CA GLY A 756 12.03 3.92 5.42
C GLY A 756 11.62 5.33 5.00
N GLN A 757 12.38 5.93 4.08
CA GLN A 757 12.16 7.31 3.62
C GLN A 757 12.15 7.41 2.09
N LYS A 758 11.37 8.36 1.55
CA LYS A 758 11.35 8.73 0.13
C LYS A 758 11.06 7.51 -0.77
N ASN A 759 11.95 7.18 -1.70
CA ASN A 759 11.73 6.08 -2.64
C ASN A 759 11.77 4.71 -1.98
N LYS A 760 12.57 4.52 -0.92
CA LYS A 760 12.59 3.25 -0.17
C LYS A 760 11.25 3.01 0.52
N GLU A 761 10.65 4.07 1.05
CA GLU A 761 9.31 4.03 1.64
C GLU A 761 8.26 3.58 0.63
N LYS A 762 8.17 4.25 -0.53
CA LYS A 762 7.24 3.87 -1.59
C LYS A 762 7.43 2.42 -2.07
N GLN A 763 8.68 1.96 -2.20
CA GLN A 763 8.99 0.59 -2.59
C GLN A 763 8.54 -0.44 -1.56
N PHE A 764 8.65 -0.13 -0.27
CA PHE A 764 8.20 -1.00 0.80
C PHE A 764 6.67 -1.01 0.93
N LEU A 765 6.03 0.17 0.81
CA LEU A 765 4.58 0.32 0.82
C LEU A 765 3.91 -0.33 -0.41
N GLY A 766 4.56 -0.27 -1.58
CA GLY A 766 4.08 -0.81 -2.85
C GLY A 766 3.23 0.15 -3.68
N TYR A 767 2.98 1.37 -3.20
CA TYR A 767 2.14 2.37 -3.86
C TYR A 767 2.72 3.79 -3.76
N GLU A 768 2.18 4.69 -4.58
CA GLU A 768 2.40 6.13 -4.49
C GLU A 768 1.14 6.94 -4.82
N PHE A 769 1.05 8.17 -4.30
CA PHE A 769 -0.02 9.10 -4.62
C PHE A 769 0.36 9.99 -5.81
N SER A 770 -0.59 10.19 -6.73
CA SER A 770 -0.50 11.09 -7.87
C SER A 770 -1.54 12.19 -7.75
N ASN A 771 -1.10 13.45 -7.94
CA ASN A 771 -1.98 14.61 -8.08
C ASN A 771 -2.11 15.05 -9.55
N ARG A 772 -1.64 14.24 -10.51
CA ARG A 772 -1.68 14.57 -11.93
C ARG A 772 -3.13 14.52 -12.42
N ARG A 773 -3.56 15.60 -13.10
CA ARG A 773 -4.92 15.70 -13.66
C ARG A 773 -5.23 14.53 -14.62
N GLY A 774 -6.31 13.80 -14.37
CA GLY A 774 -6.71 12.59 -15.10
C GLY A 774 -6.00 11.30 -14.64
N SER A 775 -5.19 11.37 -13.58
CA SER A 775 -4.51 10.24 -12.94
C SER A 775 -4.37 10.49 -11.44
N GLU A 776 -5.34 11.17 -10.85
CA GLU A 776 -5.37 11.47 -9.42
C GLU A 776 -5.60 10.18 -8.61
N GLY A 777 -5.01 10.11 -7.41
CA GLY A 777 -5.24 9.02 -6.46
C GLY A 777 -4.02 8.11 -6.27
N MET A 778 -4.27 6.91 -5.75
CA MET A 778 -3.25 5.94 -5.35
C MET A 778 -2.94 4.98 -6.51
N HIS A 779 -1.66 4.81 -6.82
CA HIS A 779 -1.19 3.96 -7.91
C HIS A 779 -0.15 2.95 -7.42
N PRO A 780 -0.12 1.73 -7.98
CA PRO A 780 0.97 0.80 -7.74
C PRO A 780 2.29 1.37 -8.25
N ILE A 781 3.38 1.11 -7.53
CA ILE A 781 4.72 1.59 -7.94
C ILE A 781 5.22 0.92 -9.24
N GLN A 782 4.61 -0.20 -9.63
CA GLN A 782 4.90 -0.91 -10.88
C GLN A 782 3.65 -0.90 -11.77
N ARG A 783 3.76 -0.33 -12.98
CA ARG A 783 2.62 -0.08 -13.90
C ARG A 783 1.83 -1.32 -14.35
N SER A 784 2.36 -2.53 -14.14
CA SER A 784 1.75 -3.80 -14.56
C SER A 784 1.33 -4.70 -13.40
N LYS A 785 1.43 -4.22 -12.15
CA LYS A 785 1.10 -4.99 -10.96
C LYS A 785 0.08 -4.25 -10.11
N THR A 786 -0.64 -4.98 -9.28
CA THR A 786 -1.49 -4.41 -8.23
C THR A 786 -0.65 -3.90 -7.06
N ILE A 787 -1.24 -3.09 -6.19
CA ILE A 787 -0.58 -2.62 -4.96
C ILE A 787 -0.24 -3.82 -4.06
N ASP A 788 -1.14 -4.79 -3.96
CA ASP A 788 -0.97 -5.99 -3.15
C ASP A 788 0.19 -6.87 -3.64
N GLU A 789 0.46 -6.89 -4.95
CA GLU A 789 1.64 -7.58 -5.51
C GLU A 789 2.95 -6.80 -5.31
N CYS A 790 2.87 -5.48 -5.15
CA CYS A 790 4.04 -4.62 -4.98
C CYS A 790 4.47 -4.48 -3.51
N THR A 791 3.54 -4.56 -2.56
CA THR A 791 3.79 -4.25 -1.16
C THR A 791 4.63 -5.31 -0.46
N GLN A 792 5.49 -4.90 0.48
CA GLN A 792 6.21 -5.79 1.38
C GLN A 792 5.57 -5.87 2.78
N LEU A 793 4.43 -5.19 2.96
CA LEU A 793 3.74 -5.12 4.25
C LEU A 793 3.02 -6.43 4.59
N TYR A 794 2.25 -6.99 3.66
CA TYR A 794 1.40 -8.17 3.91
C TYR A 794 1.27 -9.06 2.67
N ASP A 795 0.72 -10.25 2.88
CA ASP A 795 0.20 -11.12 1.84
C ASP A 795 -1.33 -11.24 1.99
N ILE A 796 -2.06 -11.28 0.87
CA ILE A 796 -3.52 -11.44 0.89
C ILE A 796 -3.92 -12.87 1.28
N LYS A 797 -3.11 -13.86 0.95
CA LYS A 797 -3.51 -15.27 1.07
C LYS A 797 -2.84 -15.96 2.25
N ASP A 798 -1.67 -15.48 2.67
CA ASP A 798 -0.82 -16.21 3.62
C ASP A 798 -0.26 -15.34 4.75
N PHE A 799 -0.74 -15.59 5.98
CA PHE A 799 -0.23 -14.95 7.21
C PHE A 799 1.18 -15.41 7.61
N ALA A 800 1.67 -16.51 7.03
CA ALA A 800 2.97 -17.11 7.34
C ALA A 800 4.06 -16.71 6.33
N ASN A 801 3.78 -15.86 5.35
CA ASN A 801 4.76 -15.46 4.34
C ASN A 801 5.89 -14.62 4.96
N GLU A 802 7.04 -15.24 5.23
CA GLU A 802 8.19 -14.59 5.91
C GLU A 802 8.86 -13.48 5.07
N ASN A 803 8.44 -13.30 3.81
CA ASN A 803 8.83 -12.18 2.96
C ASN A 803 7.98 -10.92 3.21
N LYS A 804 7.04 -10.94 4.16
CA LYS A 804 6.14 -9.82 4.49
C LYS A 804 6.26 -9.42 5.95
N ALA A 805 6.16 -8.12 6.21
CA ALA A 805 6.32 -7.57 7.56
C ALA A 805 5.22 -8.03 8.54
N SER A 806 3.97 -8.17 8.08
CA SER A 806 2.83 -8.57 8.92
C SER A 806 3.03 -9.92 9.59
N THR A 807 3.72 -10.84 8.93
CA THR A 807 4.02 -12.19 9.42
C THR A 807 4.77 -12.17 10.75
N TYR A 808 5.74 -11.25 10.89
CA TYR A 808 6.54 -11.15 12.12
C TYR A 808 5.72 -10.62 13.29
N ILE A 809 4.81 -9.67 13.05
CA ILE A 809 3.89 -9.15 14.06
C ILE A 809 2.85 -10.23 14.42
N HIS A 810 2.30 -10.92 13.42
CA HIS A 810 1.32 -11.99 13.61
C HIS A 810 1.90 -13.15 14.44
N LYS A 811 3.12 -13.61 14.13
CA LYS A 811 3.83 -14.65 14.90
C LYS A 811 4.25 -14.17 16.29
N ALA A 812 4.47 -12.88 16.48
CA ALA A 812 4.71 -12.32 17.82
C ALA A 812 3.45 -12.41 18.70
N PHE A 813 2.25 -12.17 18.14
CA PHE A 813 1.00 -12.34 18.87
C PHE A 813 0.62 -13.80 19.13
N THR A 814 0.71 -14.64 18.10
CA THR A 814 0.19 -16.03 18.14
C THR A 814 1.15 -17.03 18.77
N GLU A 815 2.46 -16.84 18.58
CA GLU A 815 3.49 -17.82 18.96
C GLU A 815 4.54 -17.24 19.93
N ASN A 816 4.42 -15.95 20.31
CA ASN A 816 5.41 -15.22 21.12
C ASN A 816 6.84 -15.31 20.52
N LYS A 817 6.95 -15.34 19.17
CA LYS A 817 8.21 -15.53 18.45
C LYS A 817 8.87 -14.19 18.06
N PHE A 818 10.05 -13.94 18.63
CA PHE A 818 10.86 -12.73 18.42
C PHE A 818 12.30 -13.03 17.96
N ASN A 819 12.48 -14.11 17.22
CA ASN A 819 13.79 -14.62 16.81
C ASN A 819 13.76 -15.35 15.46
N LEU A 820 12.74 -15.11 14.64
CA LEU A 820 12.69 -15.67 13.28
C LEU A 820 13.82 -15.08 12.44
N GLU A 821 14.35 -15.88 11.52
CA GLU A 821 15.32 -15.38 10.57
C GLU A 821 14.64 -14.39 9.61
N ILE A 822 15.12 -13.15 9.59
CA ILE A 822 14.60 -12.10 8.72
C ILE A 822 15.40 -12.13 7.40
N PRO A 823 14.76 -12.29 6.23
CA PRO A 823 15.42 -12.24 4.92
C PRO A 823 16.24 -10.96 4.74
N GLU A 824 17.39 -11.06 4.05
CA GLU A 824 18.34 -9.94 3.92
C GLU A 824 17.70 -8.65 3.37
N PHE A 825 16.76 -8.76 2.44
CA PHE A 825 16.08 -7.59 1.86
C PHE A 825 15.07 -6.92 2.81
N LEU A 826 14.63 -7.59 3.87
CA LEU A 826 13.75 -7.04 4.91
C LEU A 826 14.51 -6.53 6.15
N LYS A 827 15.80 -6.85 6.33
CA LYS A 827 16.56 -6.49 7.54
C LYS A 827 16.71 -4.98 7.76
N GLU A 828 16.56 -4.17 6.73
CA GLU A 828 16.52 -2.70 6.88
C GLU A 828 15.16 -2.21 7.42
N ASN A 829 14.09 -2.99 7.24
CA ASN A 829 12.72 -2.63 7.56
C ASN A 829 12.20 -3.31 8.82
N VAL A 830 12.54 -4.58 9.06
CA VAL A 830 12.04 -5.38 10.19
C VAL A 830 13.19 -5.74 11.13
N SER A 831 12.99 -5.59 12.43
CA SER A 831 13.94 -6.00 13.47
C SER A 831 13.24 -6.37 14.78
N TYR A 832 13.93 -7.10 15.65
CA TYR A 832 13.48 -7.37 17.02
C TYR A 832 14.29 -6.54 18.01
N GLN A 833 13.61 -5.94 18.99
CA GLN A 833 14.24 -5.14 20.05
C GLN A 833 13.71 -5.58 21.42
N ASN A 834 14.53 -5.49 22.47
CA ASN A 834 13.98 -5.55 23.83
C ASN A 834 13.44 -4.17 24.18
N LEU A 835 12.26 -4.11 24.81
CA LEU A 835 11.63 -2.82 25.13
C LEU A 835 12.48 -2.00 26.10
N ILE A 836 13.20 -2.63 27.03
CA ILE A 836 14.15 -1.96 27.93
C ILE A 836 15.24 -1.19 27.18
N ASP A 837 15.72 -1.73 26.05
CA ASP A 837 16.77 -1.10 25.25
C ASP A 837 16.24 0.11 24.44
N MET A 838 14.91 0.23 24.33
CA MET A 838 14.22 1.35 23.70
C MET A 838 13.94 2.48 24.71
N LEU A 839 14.01 2.23 26.03
CA LEU A 839 13.78 3.22 27.06
C LEU A 839 15.07 3.95 27.47
N THR A 840 14.94 5.20 27.92
CA THR A 840 16.08 6.05 28.32
C THR A 840 16.14 6.20 29.84
N PHE A 841 16.96 5.38 30.52
CA PHE A 841 17.06 5.35 31.99
C PHE A 841 18.19 6.21 32.58
N ASP A 842 19.03 6.84 31.78
CA ASP A 842 20.21 7.60 32.23
C ASP A 842 19.92 9.07 32.58
N ARG A 843 18.73 9.59 32.25
CA ARG A 843 18.36 11.00 32.47
C ARG A 843 17.64 11.25 33.79
N ALA A 844 17.85 12.42 34.39
CA ALA A 844 17.09 12.85 35.59
C ALA A 844 15.60 13.07 35.31
N ASP A 845 15.29 13.64 34.14
CA ASP A 845 13.96 13.79 33.57
C ASP A 845 13.52 12.46 32.93
N PHE A 846 12.88 11.60 33.72
CA PHE A 846 12.43 10.29 33.25
C PHE A 846 11.04 10.36 32.61
N GLU A 847 11.01 10.73 31.33
CA GLU A 847 9.78 10.88 30.54
C GLU A 847 9.33 9.60 29.81
N LYS A 848 9.95 8.45 30.12
CA LYS A 848 9.61 7.13 29.54
C LYS A 848 9.65 7.12 28.01
N ASN A 849 10.55 7.89 27.41
CA ASN A 849 10.69 7.99 25.95
C ASN A 849 11.03 6.62 25.34
N ILE A 850 10.31 6.25 24.28
CA ILE A 850 10.50 4.99 23.54
C ILE A 850 11.25 5.31 22.25
N SER A 851 12.56 5.05 22.24
CA SER A 851 13.42 5.25 21.07
C SER A 851 13.25 4.13 20.05
N LEU A 852 12.95 4.49 18.81
CA LEU A 852 12.96 3.56 17.67
C LEU A 852 14.38 3.26 17.17
N THR A 853 15.41 3.87 17.77
CA THR A 853 16.82 3.59 17.46
C THR A 853 17.51 3.14 18.74
N VAL A 854 17.75 1.84 18.85
CA VAL A 854 18.45 1.27 20.00
C VAL A 854 19.96 1.50 19.83
N LYS A 855 20.55 2.28 20.73
CA LYS A 855 22.01 2.44 20.81
C LYS A 855 22.57 1.18 21.45
N LYS A 856 23.08 0.24 20.63
CA LYS A 856 23.77 -0.94 21.16
C LYS A 856 24.97 -0.48 22.00
N LYS A 857 24.95 -0.75 23.30
CA LYS A 857 26.12 -0.55 24.16
C LYS A 857 27.20 -1.56 23.73
N VAL A 858 28.37 -1.06 23.36
CA VAL A 858 29.50 -1.91 22.98
C VAL A 858 30.11 -2.47 24.25
N LYS A 859 29.88 -3.76 24.53
CA LYS A 859 30.48 -4.48 25.66
C LYS A 859 31.38 -5.58 25.12
N ILE A 860 32.65 -5.55 25.52
CA ILE A 860 33.59 -6.65 25.28
C ILE A 860 33.69 -7.44 26.58
N GLU A 861 33.40 -8.74 26.52
CA GLU A 861 33.66 -9.64 27.65
C GLU A 861 35.17 -9.84 27.79
N SER A 862 35.69 -9.62 29.00
CA SER A 862 37.13 -9.67 29.28
C SER A 862 37.37 -9.91 30.76
N LYS A 863 38.36 -10.74 31.09
CA LYS A 863 38.87 -10.91 32.47
C LYS A 863 39.66 -9.70 32.98
N TRP A 864 40.06 -8.80 32.07
CA TRP A 864 40.80 -7.57 32.36
C TRP A 864 39.87 -6.38 32.54
N GLU A 865 40.27 -5.43 33.39
CA GLU A 865 39.57 -4.16 33.60
C GLU A 865 39.39 -3.41 32.27
N SER A 866 38.19 -2.87 32.08
CA SER A 866 37.87 -2.05 30.91
C SER A 866 37.89 -0.57 31.27
N LYS A 867 38.54 0.26 30.44
CA LYS A 867 38.58 1.72 30.60
C LYS A 867 37.93 2.42 29.44
N ARG A 868 37.45 3.64 29.65
CA ARG A 868 36.88 4.45 28.57
C ARG A 868 37.94 4.82 27.55
N PHE A 869 37.51 4.96 26.31
CA PHE A 869 38.40 5.27 25.20
C PHE A 869 39.11 6.63 25.37
N ASP A 870 38.46 7.60 26.00
CA ASP A 870 39.04 8.94 26.28
C ASP A 870 40.05 8.96 27.43
N GLU A 871 40.03 7.95 28.30
CA GLU A 871 41.05 7.75 29.34
C GLU A 871 42.35 7.18 28.76
N VAL A 872 42.25 6.39 27.69
CA VAL A 872 43.38 5.68 27.08
C VAL A 872 43.98 6.37 25.87
N ALA A 873 43.23 7.26 25.20
CA ALA A 873 43.68 7.92 23.99
C ALA A 873 43.15 9.35 23.85
N LYS A 874 43.96 10.23 23.26
CA LYS A 874 43.52 11.55 22.80
C LYS A 874 42.98 11.45 21.38
N ILE A 875 41.76 11.88 21.17
CA ILE A 875 41.15 11.96 19.83
C ILE A 875 41.30 13.38 19.28
N ILE A 876 41.92 13.50 18.12
CA ILE A 876 42.15 14.77 17.42
C ILE A 876 41.33 14.77 16.15
N ARG A 877 40.52 15.82 15.96
CA ARG A 877 39.70 16.01 14.75
C ARG A 877 40.56 16.56 13.61
N GLY A 878 40.32 16.08 12.40
CA GLY A 878 41.02 16.58 11.22
C GLY A 878 40.69 18.03 10.86
N VAL A 879 41.26 18.48 9.75
CA VAL A 879 41.17 19.84 9.21
C VAL A 879 39.87 20.00 8.44
N THR A 880 39.02 20.92 8.88
CA THR A 880 37.82 21.32 8.12
C THR A 880 38.22 22.42 7.14
N TYR A 881 37.85 22.26 5.87
CA TYR A 881 38.13 23.20 4.80
C TYR A 881 36.98 23.18 3.78
N SER A 882 36.86 24.25 3.01
CA SER A 882 35.91 24.42 1.91
C SER A 882 36.54 24.07 0.56
N LYS A 883 35.75 24.05 -0.52
CA LYS A 883 36.30 23.84 -1.87
C LYS A 883 37.22 24.97 -2.32
N SER A 884 36.99 26.21 -1.89
CA SER A 884 37.83 27.36 -2.26
C SER A 884 39.20 27.35 -1.58
N ASP A 885 39.38 26.57 -0.51
CA ASP A 885 40.66 26.44 0.19
C ASP A 885 41.62 25.45 -0.49
N GLN A 886 41.12 24.70 -1.50
CA GLN A 886 41.90 23.71 -2.22
C GLN A 886 42.75 24.36 -3.32
N SER A 887 43.99 23.89 -3.43
CA SER A 887 44.92 24.25 -4.48
C SER A 887 44.96 23.14 -5.53
N ASN A 888 45.01 23.52 -6.81
CA ASN A 888 45.31 22.59 -7.90
C ASN A 888 46.82 22.30 -8.04
N ASN A 889 47.67 23.12 -7.41
CA ASN A 889 49.12 22.94 -7.36
C ASN A 889 49.52 22.18 -6.08
N THR A 890 50.60 21.39 -6.15
CA THR A 890 51.21 20.74 -4.99
C THR A 890 51.65 21.77 -3.95
N THR A 891 51.29 21.52 -2.68
CA THR A 891 51.70 22.35 -1.53
C THR A 891 52.22 21.45 -0.39
N ASP A 892 52.82 22.07 0.62
CA ASP A 892 53.28 21.43 1.86
C ASP A 892 52.11 21.08 2.83
N LYS A 893 50.87 21.39 2.44
CA LYS A 893 49.65 21.17 3.23
C LYS A 893 48.80 20.09 2.62
N ILE A 894 49.27 18.86 2.80
CA ILE A 894 48.67 17.67 2.19
C ILE A 894 47.66 17.05 3.14
N ILE A 895 46.39 17.01 2.72
CA ILE A 895 45.28 16.46 3.48
C ILE A 895 44.92 15.07 2.97
N LEU A 896 44.86 14.10 3.88
CA LEU A 896 44.38 12.75 3.61
C LEU A 896 42.93 12.57 4.03
N THR A 897 42.23 11.73 3.29
CA THR A 897 40.81 11.45 3.48
C THR A 897 40.59 9.97 3.74
N ALA A 898 39.32 9.57 3.78
CA ALA A 898 38.96 8.17 3.90
C ALA A 898 39.58 7.32 2.78
N ASP A 899 39.78 7.86 1.57
CA ASP A 899 40.30 7.11 0.42
C ASP A 899 41.70 6.49 0.66
N ASN A 900 42.43 6.99 1.67
CA ASN A 900 43.76 6.51 2.05
C ASN A 900 43.77 5.37 3.08
N ILE A 901 42.58 4.85 3.44
CA ILE A 901 42.42 3.72 4.36
C ILE A 901 41.63 2.62 3.64
N THR A 902 42.25 1.45 3.50
CA THR A 902 41.60 0.25 2.96
C THR A 902 40.63 -0.37 3.97
N LEU A 903 39.73 -1.24 3.53
CA LEU A 903 38.80 -1.95 4.42
C LEU A 903 39.50 -2.93 5.38
N SER A 904 40.68 -3.43 4.99
CA SER A 904 41.55 -4.27 5.83
C SER A 904 42.39 -3.47 6.83
N GLY A 905 42.35 -2.14 6.77
CA GLY A 905 43.05 -1.24 7.68
C GLY A 905 44.50 -0.95 7.31
N LYS A 906 44.86 -1.10 6.03
CA LYS A 906 46.16 -0.67 5.48
C LYS A 906 46.12 0.82 5.14
N PHE A 907 47.24 1.50 5.40
CA PHE A 907 47.48 2.88 5.01
C PHE A 907 48.06 2.92 3.60
N GLU A 908 47.33 3.51 2.64
CA GLU A 908 47.74 3.58 1.23
C GLU A 908 47.51 5.00 0.68
N LEU A 909 48.49 5.53 -0.04
CA LEU A 909 48.40 6.87 -0.62
C LEU A 909 47.66 6.83 -1.96
N ASN A 910 46.32 6.77 -1.88
CA ASN A 910 45.45 6.72 -3.06
C ASN A 910 44.98 8.11 -3.52
N LYS A 911 44.93 9.09 -2.62
CA LYS A 911 44.42 10.43 -2.91
C LYS A 911 45.00 11.46 -1.96
N GLU A 912 45.40 12.59 -2.53
CA GLU A 912 45.95 13.73 -1.81
C GLU A 912 45.14 14.97 -2.16
N ILE A 913 44.85 15.79 -1.15
CA ILE A 913 44.20 17.08 -1.33
C ILE A 913 45.16 18.15 -0.84
N PHE A 914 45.55 19.06 -1.74
CA PHE A 914 46.45 20.15 -1.43
C PHE A 914 45.63 21.38 -1.02
N LEU A 915 45.98 22.01 0.09
CA LEU A 915 45.40 23.30 0.51
C LEU A 915 46.32 24.46 0.16
N ASN A 916 45.76 25.65 0.02
CA ASN A 916 46.53 26.86 -0.29
C ASN A 916 47.63 27.13 0.76
N THR A 917 48.77 27.66 0.32
CA THR A 917 49.98 27.88 1.15
C THR A 917 49.79 28.92 2.26
N ASP A 918 48.71 29.71 2.23
CA ASP A 918 48.30 30.65 3.29
C ASP A 918 47.33 30.03 4.32
N PHE A 919 46.71 28.87 4.02
CA PHE A 919 45.72 28.21 4.90
C PHE A 919 46.33 27.74 6.23
N LYS A 920 45.88 28.25 7.38
CA LYS A 920 46.48 27.92 8.69
C LYS A 920 46.03 26.55 9.19
N ILE A 921 46.99 25.64 9.41
CA ILE A 921 46.75 24.30 9.97
C ILE A 921 47.51 24.15 11.29
N SER A 922 46.89 23.52 12.28
CA SER A 922 47.56 23.16 13.54
C SER A 922 48.42 21.91 13.33
N GLU A 923 49.69 21.99 13.74
CA GLU A 923 50.64 20.86 13.75
C GLU A 923 50.16 19.65 14.55
N GLU A 924 49.24 19.84 15.50
CA GLU A 924 48.65 18.73 16.24
C GLU A 924 47.88 17.76 15.32
N LYS A 925 47.37 18.25 14.18
CA LYS A 925 46.58 17.47 13.21
C LYS A 925 47.43 16.73 12.17
N ARG A 926 48.76 16.81 12.27
CA ARG A 926 49.70 16.04 11.45
C ARG A 926 49.75 14.59 11.93
N LEU A 927 49.76 13.62 11.01
CA LEU A 927 49.87 12.20 11.32
C LEU A 927 51.32 11.85 11.71
N LYS A 928 51.47 11.25 12.90
CA LYS A 928 52.76 10.90 13.51
C LYS A 928 52.88 9.39 13.70
N LYS A 929 54.10 8.93 13.92
CA LYS A 929 54.39 7.54 14.29
C LYS A 929 53.54 7.10 15.49
N ASN A 930 52.98 5.89 15.39
CA ASN A 930 52.07 5.25 16.35
C ASN A 930 50.68 5.90 16.47
N ASP A 931 50.34 6.86 15.60
CA ASP A 931 48.96 7.35 15.47
C ASP A 931 48.08 6.26 14.82
N ILE A 932 46.80 6.25 15.19
CA ILE A 932 45.77 5.48 14.48
C ILE A 932 44.91 6.49 13.71
N PHE A 933 44.95 6.43 12.40
CA PHE A 933 44.18 7.28 11.50
C PHE A 933 42.77 6.67 11.31
N ILE A 934 41.71 7.42 11.58
CA ILE A 934 40.32 6.91 11.60
C ILE A 934 39.36 7.74 10.76
N CYS A 935 38.41 7.08 10.07
CA CYS A 935 37.27 7.74 9.44
C CYS A 935 36.13 7.95 10.44
N PHE A 936 35.88 9.19 10.85
CA PHE A 936 34.84 9.51 11.82
C PHE A 936 33.47 9.76 11.20
N SER A 937 33.43 10.21 9.94
CA SER A 937 32.19 10.56 9.26
C SER A 937 32.19 10.03 7.83
N SER A 938 31.08 9.44 7.40
CA SER A 938 30.91 9.00 6.01
C SER A 938 29.45 8.89 5.61
N GLY A 939 29.16 9.19 4.34
CA GLY A 939 27.86 8.90 3.73
C GLY A 939 27.59 7.39 3.59
N SER A 940 28.64 6.56 3.52
CA SER A 940 28.54 5.11 3.51
C SER A 940 28.88 4.52 4.88
N LYS A 941 27.96 3.73 5.45
CA LYS A 941 28.23 3.01 6.71
C LYS A 941 29.46 2.10 6.61
N GLN A 942 29.76 1.53 5.44
CA GLN A 942 30.89 0.61 5.29
C GLN A 942 32.25 1.27 5.56
N HIS A 943 32.39 2.56 5.25
CA HIS A 943 33.64 3.30 5.48
C HIS A 943 33.74 3.91 6.87
N LEU A 944 32.62 4.03 7.59
CA LEU A 944 32.59 4.59 8.94
C LEU A 944 33.45 3.76 9.90
N GLY A 945 34.29 4.42 10.70
CA GLY A 945 35.14 3.80 11.70
C GLY A 945 36.33 3.02 11.17
N LYS A 946 36.65 3.11 9.87
CA LYS A 946 37.83 2.41 9.32
C LYS A 946 39.10 3.04 9.87
N VAL A 947 40.07 2.21 10.21
CA VAL A 947 41.30 2.63 10.87
C VAL A 947 42.53 2.18 10.08
N ALA A 948 43.59 2.98 10.11
CA ALA A 948 44.92 2.58 9.64
C ALA A 948 45.96 2.93 10.70
N PHE A 949 46.99 2.10 10.85
CA PHE A 949 48.11 2.36 11.76
C PHE A 949 49.21 3.13 11.04
N ILE A 950 49.75 4.18 11.68
CA ILE A 950 50.83 5.00 11.13
C ILE A 950 52.17 4.51 11.69
N ASN A 951 52.98 3.89 10.83
CA ASN A 951 54.25 3.27 11.24
C ASN A 951 55.39 4.29 11.45
N ASP A 952 55.36 5.40 10.73
CA ASP A 952 56.42 6.42 10.70
C ASP A 952 55.83 7.83 10.69
N ASP A 953 56.63 8.82 11.10
CA ASP A 953 56.20 10.21 11.03
C ASP A 953 55.96 10.63 9.57
N THR A 954 54.91 11.41 9.33
CA THR A 954 54.50 11.78 7.97
C THR A 954 54.34 13.29 7.82
N GLU A 955 54.37 13.77 6.58
CA GLU A 955 54.05 15.17 6.25
C GLU A 955 52.53 15.45 6.19
N TYR A 956 51.69 14.41 6.31
CA TYR A 956 50.27 14.45 6.01
C TYR A 956 49.40 14.90 7.20
N PHE A 957 48.28 15.58 6.90
CA PHE A 957 47.27 15.98 7.87
C PHE A 957 45.95 15.24 7.67
N ALA A 958 45.22 14.98 8.76
CA ALA A 958 43.89 14.36 8.69
C ALA A 958 42.84 15.35 8.17
N GLY A 959 41.99 14.96 7.21
CA GLY A 959 40.86 15.79 6.73
C GLY A 959 39.64 15.84 7.66
N GLY A 960 38.68 16.72 7.42
CA GLY A 960 37.60 17.07 8.38
C GLY A 960 36.65 15.93 8.76
N PHE A 961 36.49 14.93 7.89
CA PHE A 961 35.74 13.69 8.19
C PHE A 961 36.59 12.59 8.81
N MET A 962 37.88 12.85 8.97
CA MET A 962 38.85 11.96 9.57
C MET A 962 39.22 12.42 10.98
N GLY A 963 39.95 11.58 11.69
CA GLY A 963 40.65 11.99 12.89
C GLY A 963 41.81 11.08 13.21
N ILE A 964 42.48 11.42 14.31
CA ILE A 964 43.71 10.82 14.77
C ILE A 964 43.48 10.36 16.20
N ILE A 965 43.81 9.10 16.49
CA ILE A 965 43.78 8.55 17.85
C ILE A 965 45.23 8.40 18.30
N ARG A 966 45.59 9.15 19.35
CA ARG A 966 46.90 9.10 20.03
C ARG A 966 46.78 8.39 21.36
N VAL A 967 47.28 7.16 21.41
CA VAL A 967 47.22 6.31 22.61
C VAL A 967 48.18 6.83 23.68
N LYS A 968 47.78 6.76 24.95
CA LYS A 968 48.53 7.21 26.12
C LYS A 968 48.89 6.01 27.00
N GLY A 969 50.19 5.81 27.25
CA GLY A 969 50.70 4.82 28.22
C GLY A 969 50.35 3.35 27.93
N ASN A 970 49.90 3.04 26.71
CA ASN A 970 49.48 1.70 26.26
C ASN A 970 50.06 1.41 24.87
N GLU A 971 50.02 0.15 24.46
CA GLU A 971 50.53 -0.30 23.16
C GLU A 971 49.57 0.14 22.03
N SER A 972 49.97 1.12 21.21
CA SER A 972 49.11 1.67 20.16
C SER A 972 48.64 0.61 19.17
N LYS A 973 49.50 -0.36 18.82
CA LYS A 973 49.12 -1.44 17.90
C LYS A 973 48.02 -2.32 18.47
N TYR A 974 48.00 -2.59 19.77
CA TYR A 974 46.93 -3.36 20.41
C TYR A 974 45.58 -2.65 20.25
N ILE A 975 45.53 -1.34 20.49
CA ILE A 975 44.32 -0.53 20.33
C ILE A 975 43.86 -0.52 18.86
N PHE A 976 44.80 -0.39 17.92
CA PHE A 976 44.50 -0.52 16.49
C PHE A 976 43.86 -1.87 16.15
N GLN A 977 44.42 -2.98 16.66
CA GLN A 977 43.89 -4.32 16.38
C GLN A 977 42.48 -4.48 16.95
N LEU A 978 42.17 -3.98 18.15
CA LEU A 978 40.81 -3.97 18.69
C LEU A 978 39.84 -3.22 17.75
N LEU A 979 40.20 -2.00 17.32
CA LEU A 979 39.39 -1.16 16.44
C LEU A 979 39.18 -1.77 15.05
N ASN A 980 40.19 -2.47 14.52
CA ASN A 980 40.15 -3.06 13.19
C ASN A 980 39.47 -4.45 13.17
N THR A 981 39.29 -5.09 14.32
CA THR A 981 38.70 -6.44 14.43
C THR A 981 37.43 -6.44 15.29
N ILE A 982 37.51 -6.77 16.57
CA ILE A 982 36.38 -7.03 17.48
C ILE A 982 35.46 -5.80 17.59
N LEU A 983 36.01 -4.58 17.60
CA LEU A 983 35.23 -3.35 17.70
C LEU A 983 34.75 -2.81 16.35
N ARG A 984 35.27 -3.33 15.22
CA ARG A 984 35.02 -2.75 13.89
C ARG A 984 33.53 -2.68 13.57
N GLN A 985 32.82 -3.78 13.80
CA GLN A 985 31.39 -3.89 13.54
C GLN A 985 30.59 -3.01 14.51
N SER A 986 30.91 -3.10 15.80
CA SER A 986 30.24 -2.34 16.85
C SER A 986 30.37 -0.82 16.64
N ILE A 987 31.56 -0.34 16.26
CA ILE A 987 31.82 1.06 15.93
C ILE A 987 31.00 1.51 14.71
N ARG A 988 30.88 0.65 13.69
CA ARG A 988 30.03 0.95 12.53
C ARG A 988 28.56 1.08 12.92
N ASP A 989 28.10 0.23 13.83
CA ASP A 989 26.68 0.11 14.20
C ASP A 989 26.21 1.23 15.12
N ILE A 990 27.09 1.78 15.96
CA ILE A 990 26.78 2.95 16.81
C ILE A 990 26.80 4.29 16.05
N GLY A 991 27.32 4.31 14.82
CA GLY A 991 27.35 5.50 13.98
C GLY A 991 25.94 6.00 13.64
N SER A 992 25.67 7.28 13.91
CA SER A 992 24.34 7.89 13.73
C SER A 992 24.37 9.09 12.78
N GLY A 993 23.29 9.31 12.02
CA GLY A 993 23.08 10.48 11.16
C GLY A 993 22.18 10.18 9.95
N SER A 994 21.34 11.13 9.55
CA SER A 994 20.35 10.94 8.46
C SER A 994 20.95 10.93 7.05
N ASN A 995 21.97 11.77 6.79
CA ASN A 995 22.68 11.84 5.50
C ASN A 995 24.15 11.44 5.59
N ILE A 996 24.81 11.75 6.71
CA ILE A 996 26.22 11.43 6.98
C ILE A 996 26.27 10.80 8.37
N ASN A 997 26.73 9.54 8.44
CA ASN A 997 26.91 8.87 9.72
C ASN A 997 28.13 9.48 10.41
N ASN A 998 28.06 9.69 11.72
CA ASN A 998 29.12 10.32 12.50
C ASN A 998 29.34 9.56 13.82
N LEU A 999 30.62 9.43 14.19
CA LEU A 999 31.10 8.79 15.42
C LEU A 999 31.56 9.80 16.49
N SER A 1000 31.51 11.10 16.20
CA SER A 1000 31.94 12.16 17.11
C SER A 1000 31.10 12.20 18.38
N GLY A 1001 31.74 11.96 19.53
CA GLY A 1001 31.12 11.95 20.84
C GLY A 1001 30.89 10.53 21.39
N VAL A 1002 30.50 9.58 20.54
CA VAL A 1002 30.17 8.21 20.98
C VAL A 1002 31.41 7.34 21.14
N ILE A 1003 32.46 7.55 20.33
CA ILE A 1003 33.69 6.77 20.44
C ILE A 1003 34.36 6.89 21.82
N ASN A 1004 34.21 8.04 22.50
CA ASN A 1004 34.81 8.31 23.81
C ASN A 1004 34.20 7.44 24.92
N SER A 1005 32.91 7.09 24.80
CA SER A 1005 32.21 6.29 25.81
C SER A 1005 32.40 4.78 25.62
N ILE A 1006 33.11 4.33 24.57
CA ILE A 1006 33.40 2.92 24.37
C ILE A 1006 34.37 2.47 25.46
N LYS A 1007 33.99 1.45 26.23
CA LYS A 1007 34.87 0.78 27.19
C LYS A 1007 35.69 -0.27 26.44
N ILE A 1008 37.02 -0.22 26.58
CA ILE A 1008 37.94 -1.19 26.00
C ILE A 1008 38.74 -1.93 27.08
N PRO A 1009 38.96 -3.24 26.93
CA PRO A 1009 39.74 -4.02 27.89
C PRO A 1009 41.23 -3.67 27.79
N LEU A 1010 41.86 -3.44 28.94
CA LEU A 1010 43.27 -3.13 29.05
C LEU A 1010 44.01 -4.22 29.85
N PRO A 1011 44.48 -5.28 29.17
CA PRO A 1011 45.41 -6.21 29.82
C PRO A 1011 46.74 -5.49 30.13
N PRO A 1012 47.59 -6.03 31.02
CA PRO A 1012 48.90 -5.47 31.30
C PRO A 1012 49.72 -5.25 30.02
N ILE A 1013 50.56 -4.21 29.98
CA ILE A 1013 51.30 -3.82 28.77
C ILE A 1013 52.10 -4.98 28.14
N LYS A 1014 52.68 -5.86 28.97
CA LYS A 1014 53.40 -7.07 28.50
C LYS A 1014 52.50 -8.03 27.74
N VAL A 1015 51.23 -8.15 28.15
CA VAL A 1015 50.23 -8.97 27.46
C VAL A 1015 49.76 -8.27 26.18
N GLN A 1016 49.57 -6.95 26.20
CA GLN A 1016 49.27 -6.18 24.98
C GLN A 1016 50.37 -6.40 23.92
N GLN A 1017 51.64 -6.29 24.32
CA GLN A 1017 52.80 -6.54 23.44
C GLN A 1017 52.85 -7.98 22.92
N LYS A 1018 52.51 -8.98 23.75
CA LYS A 1018 52.41 -10.38 23.33
C LYS A 1018 51.30 -10.60 22.29
N ILE A 1019 50.14 -9.98 22.47
CA ILE A 1019 49.05 -10.03 21.50
C ILE A 1019 49.50 -9.45 20.16
N VAL A 1020 50.15 -8.28 20.21
CA VAL A 1020 50.67 -7.62 19.00
C VAL A 1020 51.69 -8.51 18.30
N SER A 1021 52.63 -9.13 19.02
CA SER A 1021 53.65 -9.99 18.39
C SER A 1021 53.05 -11.26 17.76
N GLU A 1022 52.03 -11.87 18.37
CA GLU A 1022 51.31 -13.02 17.77
C GLU A 1022 50.56 -12.61 16.49
N ILE A 1023 49.95 -11.43 16.46
CA ILE A 1023 49.27 -10.90 15.27
C ILE A 1023 50.27 -10.50 14.17
N GLU A 1024 51.41 -9.91 14.53
CA GLU A 1024 52.47 -9.54 13.57
C GLU A 1024 53.02 -10.75 12.81
N VAL A 1025 53.03 -11.94 13.43
CA VAL A 1025 53.38 -13.19 12.73
C VAL A 1025 52.39 -13.47 11.60
N LEU A 1026 51.09 -13.30 11.84
CA LEU A 1026 50.06 -13.47 10.81
C LEU A 1026 50.15 -12.38 9.73
N GLU A 1027 50.49 -11.15 10.09
CA GLU A 1027 50.67 -10.05 9.13
C GLU A 1027 51.86 -10.31 8.20
N LYS A 1028 52.98 -10.80 8.74
CA LYS A 1028 54.13 -11.23 7.93
C LYS A 1028 53.78 -12.41 7.01
N GLN A 1029 52.93 -13.33 7.45
CA GLN A 1029 52.43 -14.41 6.60
C GLN A 1029 51.56 -13.87 5.46
N GLU A 1030 50.67 -12.92 5.74
CA GLU A 1030 49.84 -12.24 4.76
C GLU A 1030 50.71 -11.54 3.70
N GLU A 1031 51.71 -10.76 4.13
CA GLU A 1031 52.64 -10.05 3.23
C GLU A 1031 53.42 -11.03 2.34
N LYS A 1032 53.92 -12.13 2.92
CA LYS A 1032 54.64 -13.16 2.16
C LYS A 1032 53.74 -13.84 1.14
N ALA A 1033 52.49 -14.13 1.49
CA ALA A 1033 51.51 -14.72 0.59
C ALA A 1033 51.14 -13.77 -0.56
N VAL A 1034 50.88 -12.48 -0.27
CA VAL A 1034 50.61 -11.46 -1.28
C VAL A 1034 51.80 -11.29 -2.24
N LYS A 1035 53.03 -11.24 -1.71
CA LYS A 1035 54.24 -11.19 -2.54
C LYS A 1035 54.38 -12.46 -3.40
N GLY A 1036 54.05 -13.62 -2.85
CA GLY A 1036 54.01 -14.89 -3.57
C GLY A 1036 53.02 -14.87 -4.75
N ILE A 1037 51.79 -14.39 -4.52
CA ILE A 1037 50.77 -14.23 -5.57
C ILE A 1037 51.27 -13.29 -6.67
N ASN A 1038 51.85 -12.14 -6.31
CA ASN A 1038 52.37 -11.19 -7.29
C ASN A 1038 53.52 -11.78 -8.14
N ASN A 1039 54.40 -12.57 -7.53
CA ASN A 1039 55.47 -13.27 -8.24
C ASN A 1039 54.91 -14.33 -9.19
N LEU A 1040 53.96 -15.16 -8.73
CA LEU A 1040 53.32 -16.19 -9.56
C LEU A 1040 52.56 -15.57 -10.74
N ARG A 1041 51.82 -14.48 -10.52
CA ARG A 1041 51.16 -13.73 -11.60
C ARG A 1041 52.16 -13.14 -12.60
N SER A 1042 53.32 -12.70 -12.11
CA SER A 1042 54.42 -12.24 -12.98
C SER A 1042 55.03 -13.39 -13.79
N GLU A 1043 55.15 -14.58 -13.23
CA GLU A 1043 55.61 -15.80 -13.90
C GLU A 1043 54.63 -16.24 -14.99
N ILE A 1044 53.32 -16.27 -14.70
CA ILE A 1044 52.27 -16.54 -15.70
C ILE A 1044 52.39 -15.56 -16.88
N LYS A 1045 52.63 -14.27 -16.61
CA LYS A 1045 52.79 -13.25 -17.65
C LYS A 1045 53.95 -13.54 -18.61
N GLN A 1046 55.05 -14.15 -18.15
CA GLN A 1046 56.21 -14.42 -19.00
C GLN A 1046 55.93 -15.43 -20.12
N TYR A 1047 55.04 -16.41 -19.89
CA TYR A 1047 54.60 -17.37 -20.93
C TYR A 1047 53.95 -16.71 -22.15
N PHE A 1048 53.51 -15.44 -22.02
CA PHE A 1048 52.87 -14.69 -23.10
C PHE A 1048 53.75 -13.57 -23.67
N ILE A 1049 54.89 -13.27 -23.05
CA ILE A 1049 55.88 -12.30 -23.53
C ILE A 1049 56.86 -12.98 -24.50
N ASP A 1050 57.38 -14.16 -24.14
CA ASP A 1050 58.44 -14.86 -24.90
C ASP A 1050 57.92 -15.82 -25.99
N ASN A 1051 56.64 -15.73 -26.34
CA ASN A 1051 55.97 -16.77 -27.10
C ASN A 1051 56.27 -16.72 -28.61
N LYS A 1052 56.71 -17.84 -29.19
CA LYS A 1052 56.91 -18.01 -30.64
C LYS A 1052 55.67 -18.63 -31.25
N GLY A 1053 55.12 -18.00 -32.28
CA GLY A 1053 53.92 -18.50 -32.95
C GLY A 1053 53.66 -17.82 -34.28
N THR A 1054 52.68 -18.31 -35.01
CA THR A 1054 52.21 -17.65 -36.23
C THR A 1054 51.35 -16.46 -35.85
N LYS A 1055 51.60 -15.31 -36.47
CA LYS A 1055 50.77 -14.12 -36.29
C LYS A 1055 49.38 -14.38 -36.88
N LYS A 1056 48.35 -14.25 -36.06
CA LYS A 1056 46.95 -14.49 -36.41
C LYS A 1056 46.10 -13.36 -35.86
N ARG A 1057 45.09 -12.92 -36.60
CA ARG A 1057 44.08 -12.02 -36.06
C ARG A 1057 43.19 -12.74 -35.06
N LEU A 1058 42.64 -12.02 -34.10
CA LEU A 1058 41.80 -12.61 -33.06
C LEU A 1058 40.57 -13.31 -33.66
N ASP A 1059 40.00 -12.79 -34.75
CA ASP A 1059 38.91 -13.44 -35.48
C ASP A 1059 39.31 -14.68 -36.29
N GLU A 1060 40.61 -14.91 -36.49
CA GLU A 1060 41.15 -16.18 -36.97
C GLU A 1060 41.28 -17.21 -35.84
N VAL A 1061 41.33 -16.79 -34.57
CA VAL A 1061 41.58 -17.64 -33.38
C VAL A 1061 40.29 -17.98 -32.64
N CYS A 1062 39.36 -17.04 -32.49
CA CYS A 1062 38.08 -17.25 -31.84
C CYS A 1062 36.95 -16.41 -32.45
N GLU A 1063 35.72 -16.85 -32.24
CA GLU A 1063 34.52 -16.07 -32.54
C GLU A 1063 33.98 -15.44 -31.25
N LEU A 1064 33.83 -14.12 -31.20
CA LEU A 1064 33.27 -13.41 -30.05
C LEU A 1064 31.79 -13.07 -30.30
N LYS A 1065 30.89 -13.60 -29.48
CA LYS A 1065 29.44 -13.31 -29.56
C LYS A 1065 28.93 -12.71 -28.27
N ALA A 1066 28.09 -11.68 -28.37
CA ALA A 1066 27.36 -11.19 -27.21
C ALA A 1066 26.41 -12.27 -26.68
N GLY A 1067 26.28 -12.35 -25.35
CA GLY A 1067 25.28 -13.18 -24.69
C GLY A 1067 23.85 -12.73 -24.96
N LYS A 1068 22.87 -13.43 -24.37
CA LYS A 1068 21.45 -13.16 -24.58
C LYS A 1068 20.88 -12.31 -23.45
N PHE A 1069 20.03 -11.36 -23.82
CA PHE A 1069 19.28 -10.54 -22.86
C PHE A 1069 18.51 -11.42 -21.87
N VAL A 1070 18.62 -11.08 -20.59
CA VAL A 1070 17.81 -11.65 -19.49
C VAL A 1070 17.34 -10.50 -18.62
N LYS A 1071 16.05 -10.47 -18.28
CA LYS A 1071 15.50 -9.38 -17.46
C LYS A 1071 16.13 -9.44 -16.08
N ALA A 1072 16.45 -8.27 -15.52
CA ALA A 1072 17.08 -8.20 -14.20
C ALA A 1072 16.26 -8.87 -13.07
N GLY A 1073 14.93 -8.94 -13.22
CA GLY A 1073 14.05 -9.63 -12.28
C GLY A 1073 14.09 -11.16 -12.37
N ASP A 1074 14.58 -11.72 -13.48
CA ASP A 1074 14.68 -13.17 -13.72
C ASP A 1074 16.08 -13.71 -13.32
N ILE A 1075 16.89 -12.86 -12.68
CA ILE A 1075 18.23 -13.19 -12.16
C ILE A 1075 18.15 -13.21 -10.63
N GLU A 1076 18.16 -14.42 -10.09
CA GLU A 1076 18.16 -14.70 -8.66
C GLU A 1076 19.55 -14.49 -8.06
N LYS A 1077 19.64 -13.90 -6.86
CA LYS A 1077 20.96 -13.64 -6.23
C LYS A 1077 21.60 -14.87 -5.59
N VAL A 1078 20.80 -15.90 -5.30
CA VAL A 1078 21.23 -17.10 -4.57
C VAL A 1078 21.02 -18.32 -5.45
N SER A 1079 21.97 -19.26 -5.40
CA SER A 1079 21.85 -20.53 -6.12
C SER A 1079 20.69 -21.35 -5.54
N LYS A 1080 19.80 -21.84 -6.40
CA LYS A 1080 18.72 -22.78 -6.06
C LYS A 1080 18.83 -24.00 -6.99
N PRO A 1081 18.25 -25.16 -6.61
CA PRO A 1081 18.12 -26.29 -7.52
C PRO A 1081 17.45 -25.84 -8.83
N ASN A 1082 17.97 -26.28 -9.98
CA ASN A 1082 17.52 -25.95 -11.35
C ASN A 1082 17.83 -24.52 -11.85
N LEU A 1083 18.62 -23.72 -11.12
CA LEU A 1083 19.12 -22.44 -11.66
C LEU A 1083 20.58 -22.57 -12.13
N PHE A 1084 20.87 -21.93 -13.27
CA PHE A 1084 22.20 -21.85 -13.85
C PHE A 1084 22.85 -20.51 -13.52
N PRO A 1085 24.17 -20.47 -13.23
CA PRO A 1085 24.92 -19.23 -13.11
C PRO A 1085 24.68 -18.27 -14.28
N CYS A 1086 24.44 -17.00 -13.98
CA CYS A 1086 24.19 -15.94 -14.95
C CYS A 1086 25.33 -14.92 -14.89
N TYR A 1087 26.11 -14.77 -15.96
CA TYR A 1087 27.28 -13.90 -16.04
C TYR A 1087 27.00 -12.66 -16.89
N GLY A 1088 27.31 -11.48 -16.35
CA GLY A 1088 27.27 -10.21 -17.07
C GLY A 1088 28.68 -9.67 -17.32
N GLY A 1089 28.78 -8.38 -17.66
CA GLY A 1089 30.07 -7.74 -17.94
C GLY A 1089 31.02 -7.60 -16.74
N ASN A 1090 30.54 -7.87 -15.52
CA ASN A 1090 31.36 -7.80 -14.29
C ASN A 1090 31.56 -9.17 -13.63
N GLY A 1091 31.34 -10.26 -14.37
CA GLY A 1091 31.36 -11.62 -13.82
C GLY A 1091 29.97 -12.10 -13.38
N LEU A 1092 29.91 -12.99 -12.38
CA LEU A 1092 28.67 -13.60 -11.91
C LEU A 1092 27.69 -12.53 -11.41
N ARG A 1093 26.50 -12.48 -12.02
CA ARG A 1093 25.43 -11.53 -11.74
C ARG A 1093 24.32 -12.14 -10.87
N GLY A 1094 24.22 -13.48 -10.86
CA GLY A 1094 23.25 -14.25 -10.11
C GLY A 1094 23.00 -15.59 -10.79
N TYR A 1095 21.78 -16.12 -10.73
CA TYR A 1095 21.39 -17.40 -11.28
C TYR A 1095 20.04 -17.27 -12.00
N THR A 1096 19.81 -17.99 -13.09
CA THR A 1096 18.58 -17.93 -13.89
C THR A 1096 18.16 -19.32 -14.35
N GLU A 1097 16.89 -19.51 -14.68
CA GLU A 1097 16.33 -20.82 -15.08
C GLU A 1097 16.83 -21.31 -16.43
N THR A 1098 17.40 -20.40 -17.24
CA THR A 1098 17.90 -20.71 -18.58
C THR A 1098 19.42 -20.69 -18.63
N TYR A 1099 20.00 -21.38 -19.61
CA TYR A 1099 21.42 -21.29 -19.92
C TYR A 1099 21.61 -21.06 -21.41
N THR A 1100 22.69 -20.39 -21.79
CA THR A 1100 23.05 -20.15 -23.19
C THR A 1100 24.24 -20.97 -23.64
N ASN A 1101 25.04 -21.45 -22.69
CA ASN A 1101 26.32 -22.07 -22.91
C ASN A 1101 26.51 -23.25 -21.94
N ASP A 1102 27.19 -24.30 -22.40
CA ASP A 1102 27.59 -25.46 -21.62
C ASP A 1102 29.02 -25.84 -21.99
N GLY A 1103 29.93 -25.81 -21.02
CA GLY A 1103 31.35 -26.09 -21.19
C GLY A 1103 32.25 -24.94 -20.74
N LEU A 1104 33.54 -25.07 -21.04
CA LEU A 1104 34.55 -24.09 -20.67
C LEU A 1104 34.63 -22.95 -21.69
N PHE A 1105 34.46 -21.71 -21.26
CA PHE A 1105 34.53 -20.51 -22.11
C PHE A 1105 35.20 -19.34 -21.40
N SER A 1106 35.86 -18.49 -22.18
CA SER A 1106 36.31 -17.18 -21.70
C SER A 1106 35.26 -16.11 -22.03
N LEU A 1107 34.87 -15.33 -21.03
CA LEU A 1107 33.92 -14.23 -21.15
C LEU A 1107 34.65 -12.88 -21.07
N VAL A 1108 34.25 -11.91 -21.90
CA VAL A 1108 34.78 -10.54 -21.91
C VAL A 1108 33.69 -9.55 -21.53
N GLY A 1109 33.92 -8.69 -20.54
CA GLY A 1109 33.00 -7.62 -20.21
C GLY A 1109 32.90 -6.57 -21.31
N ARG A 1110 31.71 -6.33 -21.82
CA ARG A 1110 31.50 -5.46 -22.99
C ARG A 1110 31.19 -4.00 -22.64
N GLN A 1111 30.58 -3.73 -21.49
CA GLN A 1111 30.08 -2.39 -21.13
C GLN A 1111 30.19 -2.12 -19.63
N GLY A 1112 30.50 -0.88 -19.26
CA GLY A 1112 30.52 -0.41 -17.87
C GLY A 1112 31.92 -0.13 -17.32
N ALA A 1113 32.01 0.16 -16.03
CA ALA A 1113 33.27 0.57 -15.38
C ALA A 1113 34.38 -0.51 -15.42
N LEU A 1114 34.02 -1.79 -15.54
CA LEU A 1114 34.97 -2.91 -15.67
C LEU A 1114 35.02 -3.48 -17.09
N CYS A 1115 34.66 -2.67 -18.10
CA CYS A 1115 34.73 -3.05 -19.52
C CYS A 1115 36.12 -3.61 -19.87
N GLY A 1116 36.17 -4.76 -20.56
CA GLY A 1116 37.42 -5.44 -20.93
C GLY A 1116 37.97 -6.42 -19.88
N ASN A 1117 37.31 -6.61 -18.74
CA ASN A 1117 37.64 -7.70 -17.82
C ASN A 1117 37.36 -9.07 -18.45
N ILE A 1118 38.06 -10.11 -17.98
CA ILE A 1118 37.97 -11.46 -18.54
C ILE A 1118 37.63 -12.44 -17.40
N HIS A 1119 36.69 -13.35 -17.64
CA HIS A 1119 36.28 -14.39 -16.69
C HIS A 1119 36.30 -15.76 -17.37
N LEU A 1120 36.93 -16.76 -16.74
CA LEU A 1120 36.83 -18.14 -17.18
C LEU A 1120 35.60 -18.78 -16.53
N VAL A 1121 34.76 -19.43 -17.32
CA VAL A 1121 33.51 -20.04 -16.84
C VAL A 1121 33.42 -21.45 -17.37
N ASP A 1122 33.07 -22.40 -16.50
CA ASP A 1122 32.88 -23.82 -16.82
C ASP A 1122 31.47 -24.29 -16.46
N GLY A 1123 30.98 -25.30 -17.17
CA GLY A 1123 29.65 -25.89 -17.02
C GLY A 1123 28.53 -25.09 -17.70
N LYS A 1124 27.28 -25.30 -17.23
CA LYS A 1124 26.08 -24.66 -17.78
C LYS A 1124 25.88 -23.27 -17.21
N PHE A 1125 25.83 -22.25 -18.05
CA PHE A 1125 25.61 -20.86 -17.62
C PHE A 1125 24.88 -20.01 -18.67
N HIS A 1126 24.34 -18.89 -18.22
CA HIS A 1126 23.73 -17.85 -19.05
C HIS A 1126 24.65 -16.64 -19.16
N ALA A 1127 25.17 -16.35 -20.35
CA ALA A 1127 25.87 -15.09 -20.62
C ALA A 1127 24.86 -14.02 -20.99
N THR A 1128 24.88 -12.87 -20.31
CA THR A 1128 24.00 -11.74 -20.67
C THR A 1128 24.55 -10.95 -21.84
N GLU A 1129 23.73 -10.06 -22.42
CA GLU A 1129 24.07 -9.14 -23.50
C GLU A 1129 25.28 -8.21 -23.21
N HIS A 1130 25.66 -8.09 -21.94
CA HIS A 1130 26.80 -7.31 -21.48
C HIS A 1130 28.12 -8.11 -21.39
N ALA A 1131 28.09 -9.42 -21.68
CA ALA A 1131 29.26 -10.28 -21.78
C ALA A 1131 29.44 -10.78 -23.22
N LEU A 1132 30.67 -10.81 -23.72
CA LEU A 1132 31.05 -11.49 -24.96
C LEU A 1132 31.60 -12.87 -24.62
N VAL A 1133 31.03 -13.93 -25.20
CA VAL A 1133 31.53 -15.31 -25.10
C VAL A 1133 32.53 -15.56 -26.22
N ALA A 1134 33.73 -16.04 -25.88
CA ALA A 1134 34.77 -16.42 -26.84
C ALA A 1134 34.68 -17.91 -27.20
N TYR A 1135 34.30 -18.22 -28.44
CA TYR A 1135 34.26 -19.58 -28.98
C TYR A 1135 35.57 -19.84 -29.72
N THR A 1136 36.39 -20.76 -29.20
CA THR A 1136 37.66 -21.16 -29.82
C THR A 1136 37.44 -21.90 -31.14
N LYS A 1137 38.39 -21.78 -32.07
CA LYS A 1137 38.44 -22.64 -33.27
C LYS A 1137 39.25 -23.92 -33.00
N GLU A 1138 39.13 -24.91 -33.88
CA GLU A 1138 39.66 -26.28 -33.69
C GLU A 1138 41.15 -26.38 -33.29
N SER A 1139 41.97 -25.38 -33.60
CA SER A 1139 43.41 -25.36 -33.30
C SER A 1139 43.80 -24.50 -32.07
N VAL A 1140 42.84 -24.20 -31.18
CA VAL A 1140 43.03 -23.25 -30.08
C VAL A 1140 42.54 -23.83 -28.76
N ASP A 1141 43.41 -23.90 -27.78
CA ASP A 1141 43.05 -24.28 -26.41
C ASP A 1141 42.32 -23.13 -25.69
N THR A 1142 41.17 -23.42 -25.10
CA THR A 1142 40.31 -22.41 -24.46
C THR A 1142 40.94 -21.80 -23.23
N PHE A 1143 41.65 -22.60 -22.43
CA PHE A 1143 42.31 -22.14 -21.22
C PHE A 1143 43.48 -21.22 -21.56
N TRP A 1144 44.31 -21.61 -22.52
CA TRP A 1144 45.37 -20.77 -23.08
C TRP A 1144 44.83 -19.45 -23.63
N LEU A 1145 43.73 -19.50 -24.42
CA LEU A 1145 43.13 -18.29 -24.97
C LEU A 1145 42.62 -17.36 -23.87
N HIS A 1146 42.02 -17.90 -22.80
CA HIS A 1146 41.56 -17.10 -21.67
C HIS A 1146 42.69 -16.24 -21.10
N TYR A 1147 43.83 -16.85 -20.76
CA TYR A 1147 44.98 -16.12 -20.24
C TYR A 1147 45.58 -15.16 -21.27
N LYS A 1148 45.61 -15.53 -22.55
CA LYS A 1148 46.03 -14.61 -23.60
C LYS A 1148 45.17 -13.34 -23.61
N LEU A 1149 43.84 -13.48 -23.50
CA LEU A 1149 42.91 -12.36 -23.45
C LEU A 1149 43.08 -11.52 -22.17
N VAL A 1150 43.34 -12.14 -21.01
CA VAL A 1150 43.65 -11.44 -19.75
C VAL A 1150 44.85 -10.52 -19.93
N PHE A 1151 45.95 -11.02 -20.50
CA PHE A 1151 47.18 -10.24 -20.67
C PHE A 1151 47.12 -9.20 -21.78
N MET A 1152 46.15 -9.30 -22.70
CA MET A 1152 45.92 -8.27 -23.71
C MET A 1152 45.29 -6.99 -23.12
N ASN A 1153 44.87 -6.97 -21.86
CA ASN A 1153 44.27 -5.79 -21.20
C ASN A 1153 43.22 -5.11 -22.10
N LEU A 1154 42.15 -5.83 -22.46
CA LEU A 1154 41.23 -5.42 -23.54
C LEU A 1154 40.54 -4.06 -23.30
N ASN A 1155 40.52 -3.56 -22.07
CA ASN A 1155 40.02 -2.22 -21.74
C ASN A 1155 40.70 -1.11 -22.56
N GLN A 1156 41.97 -1.30 -22.97
CA GLN A 1156 42.69 -0.34 -23.80
C GLN A 1156 42.04 -0.10 -25.19
N TYR A 1157 41.14 -0.98 -25.63
CA TYR A 1157 40.41 -0.88 -26.89
C TYR A 1157 38.95 -0.39 -26.70
N ALA A 1158 38.57 -0.02 -25.46
CA ALA A 1158 37.24 0.47 -25.16
C ALA A 1158 37.04 1.93 -25.65
N THR A 1159 35.81 2.24 -26.06
CA THR A 1159 35.40 3.57 -26.54
C THR A 1159 34.36 4.20 -25.62
N GLY A 1160 34.33 5.54 -25.51
CA GLY A 1160 33.36 6.31 -24.72
C GLY A 1160 33.89 6.84 -23.38
N THR A 1161 33.62 8.11 -23.06
CA THR A 1161 34.17 8.81 -21.88
C THR A 1161 33.36 8.63 -20.60
N ALA A 1162 32.03 8.52 -20.67
CA ALA A 1162 31.15 8.38 -19.51
C ALA A 1162 30.80 6.92 -19.16
N GLN A 1163 30.70 6.04 -20.17
CA GLN A 1163 30.48 4.61 -20.01
C GLN A 1163 31.30 3.86 -21.07
N PRO A 1164 32.44 3.26 -20.68
CA PRO A 1164 33.30 2.54 -21.62
C PRO A 1164 32.57 1.33 -22.23
N GLY A 1165 32.73 1.14 -23.54
CA GLY A 1165 32.15 0.03 -24.29
C GLY A 1165 33.16 -0.60 -25.26
N LEU A 1166 33.14 -1.93 -25.35
CA LEU A 1166 33.99 -2.73 -26.23
C LEU A 1166 33.13 -3.29 -27.38
N SER A 1167 33.46 -2.93 -28.61
CA SER A 1167 32.80 -3.50 -29.80
C SER A 1167 33.56 -4.73 -30.29
N VAL A 1168 32.83 -5.79 -30.68
CA VAL A 1168 33.45 -6.97 -31.33
C VAL A 1168 34.27 -6.54 -32.55
N MET A 1169 33.81 -5.54 -33.30
CA MET A 1169 34.52 -5.02 -34.49
C MET A 1169 35.90 -4.44 -34.16
N ASN A 1170 36.10 -3.88 -32.97
CA ASN A 1170 37.38 -3.34 -32.53
C ASN A 1170 38.37 -4.45 -32.13
N LEU A 1171 37.85 -5.61 -31.71
CA LEU A 1171 38.66 -6.74 -31.25
C LEU A 1171 39.09 -7.67 -32.38
N LYS A 1172 38.25 -7.83 -33.42
CA LYS A 1172 38.52 -8.70 -34.58
C LYS A 1172 39.92 -8.52 -35.21
N PRO A 1173 40.39 -7.29 -35.52
CA PRO A 1173 41.66 -7.10 -36.21
C PRO A 1173 42.89 -7.21 -35.30
N ILE A 1174 42.74 -7.40 -33.99
CA ILE A 1174 43.88 -7.46 -33.07
C ILE A 1174 44.71 -8.70 -33.39
N GLU A 1175 46.00 -8.51 -33.65
CA GLU A 1175 46.91 -9.60 -33.96
C GLU A 1175 47.54 -10.20 -32.69
N ILE A 1176 47.53 -11.52 -32.60
CA ILE A 1176 48.20 -12.29 -31.56
C ILE A 1176 49.12 -13.35 -32.17
N LEU A 1177 50.17 -13.71 -31.45
CA LEU A 1177 50.99 -14.87 -31.80
C LEU A 1177 50.27 -16.12 -31.31
N LEU A 1178 49.96 -17.02 -32.24
CA LEU A 1178 49.32 -18.32 -31.96
C LEU A 1178 50.38 -19.44 -32.05
N PRO A 1179 50.76 -20.06 -30.92
CA PRO A 1179 51.64 -21.23 -30.90
C PRO A 1179 50.93 -22.48 -31.44
N THR A 1180 51.67 -23.55 -31.71
CA THR A 1180 51.07 -24.87 -32.02
C THR A 1180 50.19 -25.35 -30.87
N LEU A 1181 49.08 -26.05 -31.15
CA LEU A 1181 48.15 -26.55 -30.12
C LEU A 1181 48.86 -27.28 -28.98
N LYS A 1182 49.83 -28.16 -29.29
CA LYS A 1182 50.65 -28.86 -28.28
C LYS A 1182 51.41 -27.93 -27.33
N GLU A 1183 51.88 -26.78 -27.82
CA GLU A 1183 52.56 -25.79 -26.96
C GLU A 1183 51.53 -24.97 -26.18
N GLN A 1184 50.34 -24.70 -26.74
CA GLN A 1184 49.25 -24.07 -26.00
C GLN A 1184 48.82 -24.94 -24.81
N GLU A 1185 48.59 -26.24 -25.01
CA GLU A 1185 48.24 -27.21 -23.96
C GLU A 1185 49.32 -27.30 -22.88
N LYS A 1186 50.60 -27.28 -23.27
CA LYS A 1186 51.73 -27.27 -22.34
C LYS A 1186 51.75 -25.99 -21.50
N ILE A 1187 51.58 -24.83 -22.13
CA ILE A 1187 51.50 -23.53 -21.42
C ILE A 1187 50.30 -23.52 -20.48
N ALA A 1188 49.12 -23.95 -20.94
CA ALA A 1188 47.90 -24.05 -20.15
C ALA A 1188 48.12 -24.91 -18.89
N SER A 1189 48.70 -26.10 -19.04
CA SER A 1189 49.00 -26.99 -17.93
C SER A 1189 49.95 -26.38 -16.89
N GLU A 1190 50.97 -25.62 -17.31
CA GLU A 1190 51.86 -24.94 -16.36
C GLU A 1190 51.14 -23.78 -15.65
N ILE A 1191 50.30 -23.02 -16.36
CA ILE A 1191 49.50 -21.94 -15.76
C ILE A 1191 48.50 -22.49 -14.74
N GLU A 1192 47.81 -23.60 -15.03
CA GLU A 1192 46.91 -24.26 -14.07
C GLU A 1192 47.62 -24.61 -12.75
N LYS A 1193 48.87 -25.09 -12.81
CA LYS A 1193 49.68 -25.38 -11.61
C LYS A 1193 49.99 -24.11 -10.81
N LEU A 1194 50.28 -23.00 -11.48
CA LEU A 1194 50.56 -21.71 -10.85
C LEU A 1194 49.29 -21.11 -10.22
N GLU A 1195 48.16 -21.21 -10.90
CA GLU A 1195 46.86 -20.73 -10.41
C GLU A 1195 46.34 -21.51 -9.20
N LYS A 1196 46.58 -22.82 -9.17
CA LYS A 1196 46.31 -23.62 -7.98
C LYS A 1196 47.07 -23.09 -6.76
N LYS A 1197 48.35 -22.73 -6.92
CA LYS A 1197 49.17 -22.12 -5.86
C LYS A 1197 48.65 -20.73 -5.48
N ILE A 1198 48.21 -19.91 -6.44
CA ILE A 1198 47.60 -18.59 -6.18
C ILE A 1198 46.34 -18.78 -5.32
N ASN A 1199 45.44 -19.67 -5.70
CA ASN A 1199 44.21 -19.97 -4.96
C ASN A 1199 44.49 -20.46 -3.53
N GLU A 1200 45.52 -21.29 -3.32
CA GLU A 1200 45.95 -21.74 -1.99
C GLU A 1200 46.41 -20.55 -1.12
N LEU A 1201 47.20 -19.63 -1.68
CA LEU A 1201 47.66 -18.41 -1.00
C LEU A 1201 46.50 -17.43 -0.72
N GLU A 1202 45.57 -17.24 -1.65
CA GLU A 1202 44.39 -16.39 -1.48
C GLU A 1202 43.47 -16.95 -0.38
N THR A 1203 43.28 -18.28 -0.34
CA THR A 1203 42.55 -18.97 0.72
C THR A 1203 43.23 -18.81 2.08
N GLN A 1204 44.57 -18.84 2.11
CA GLN A 1204 45.33 -18.58 3.33
C GLN A 1204 45.09 -17.14 3.83
N ILE A 1205 45.17 -16.14 2.95
CA ILE A 1205 44.92 -14.72 3.29
C ILE A 1205 43.50 -14.53 3.83
N ALA A 1206 42.49 -15.16 3.21
CA ALA A 1206 41.09 -15.05 3.63
C ALA A 1206 40.83 -15.55 5.06
N LYS A 1207 41.66 -16.46 5.60
CA LYS A 1207 41.55 -17.00 6.97
C LYS A 1207 42.16 -16.09 8.04
N ILE A 1208 43.11 -15.22 7.68
CA ILE A 1208 43.91 -14.42 8.62
C ILE A 1208 43.05 -13.49 9.50
N PRO A 1209 42.05 -12.74 8.98
CA PRO A 1209 41.23 -11.88 9.82
C PRO A 1209 40.54 -12.61 10.98
N LYS A 1210 40.03 -13.82 10.72
CA LYS A 1210 39.38 -14.67 11.74
C LYS A 1210 40.39 -15.23 12.75
N GLN A 1211 41.61 -15.52 12.31
CA GLN A 1211 42.70 -15.91 13.21
C GLN A 1211 43.11 -14.76 14.14
N LYS A 1212 43.22 -13.51 13.63
CA LYS A 1212 43.48 -12.31 14.45
C LYS A 1212 42.40 -12.11 15.51
N GLU A 1213 41.13 -12.25 15.12
CA GLU A 1213 39.99 -12.18 16.05
C GLU A 1213 40.07 -13.25 17.14
N THR A 1214 40.46 -14.48 16.77
CA THR A 1214 40.60 -15.61 17.70
C THR A 1214 41.71 -15.37 18.73
N ILE A 1215 42.87 -14.85 18.30
CA ILE A 1215 43.97 -14.49 19.21
C ILE A 1215 43.50 -13.45 20.23
N LEU A 1216 42.81 -12.40 19.77
CA LEU A 1216 42.30 -11.36 20.66
C LEU A 1216 41.29 -11.89 21.66
N LYS A 1217 40.28 -12.66 21.22
CA LYS A 1217 39.27 -13.24 22.13
C LYS A 1217 39.91 -14.15 23.18
N LYS A 1218 40.82 -15.04 22.77
CA LYS A 1218 41.52 -15.96 23.68
C LYS A 1218 42.35 -15.25 24.76
N CYS A 1219 42.86 -14.05 24.48
CA CYS A 1219 43.61 -13.28 25.47
C CYS A 1219 42.71 -12.45 26.41
N LEU A 1220 41.48 -12.16 25.97
CA LEU A 1220 40.48 -11.41 26.72
C LEU A 1220 39.65 -12.32 27.63
N GLU A 1221 39.33 -13.54 27.20
CA GLU A 1221 38.87 -14.67 28.03
C GLU A 1221 40.00 -15.14 28.97
#